data_AF-A0A833EH85-F1
#
_entry.id   AF-A0A833EH85-F1
#
_cell.length_a   1.000
_cell.length_b   1.000
_cell.length_c   1.000
_cell.angle_alpha   90.00
_cell.angle_beta   90.00
_cell.angle_gamma   90.00
#
_symmetry.space_group_name_H-M   'P 1'
#
loop_
_entity.id
_entity.type
_entity.pdbx_description
1 polymer ?
#
loop_
_entity_poly.entity_id
_entity_poly.type
_entity_poly.pdbx_seq_one_letter_code
_entity_poly.pdbx_strand_id
1 'polypeptide(L)'
;RLRIDALAALARGRRKQAEKIYERIVELETKLADELLKSSPGQLIIASATGRAYGIHSKAFNRLLGFDVGRMIDTIRDIANYYDVVEDPVETAIELVQKLGKGGIIFVSKSFGDNAVKTLLSSLNDSGLKVKLAKTPSDLKKFAKGELDILIGKSSYYGTLVRGVDLPERIRYAVFVGVPVHLQTLEKALYRPQRLIATALRVLDENYVKDLVKKISKLTPSELRLIEKLVRDKNACTNPENKTKLCELAEKLVELHSEVIASISRLKLDMLVLEDGAIVKRPKGYYYLVPDAATYVQASGRTSRLLNGYMTHGISIVLEQLEELVKLLEKRIKKYIVGESALFKRLSTEALDKDLEKAELTRREPNVYGRRFKIETCLIVVESPTKAKTIAYFFGKPAKRKIGPLTVYETSFYNPHNNTLYIASIASTRGHLFDLTVEEIGVYGVVVDEHRIAPVYSSIKRCLQCERQFASNDSRCPYCSSDNIEDKIGIVDALRKLALETGIVYIATDPDTEGEKIAWDIYLAVNTYAEKLFRIELHEITPSELLKALANPRKLNKRLVKAQIVRRIEDRWIGFTLSKHLQSTYEMVWLGAGRVQTPVLGWIVNRYEEWKKQKRYIVKVKLTDITSITIPFEDKNEAKNFAEKVAKGAILIPIARNIEEIKPLPPYTTDTLLYDASRYLNLSAEEAMRLAQDLFEMGLITYHRTDSTYVSNIGIEIATEYLNKRKLVSQLALRHWGEPGAHEAIRPTKPLDVEELRRAVAIGE
;
A
#
# COMPACT_ATOMS: atom_id res chain seq x y z
N ARG A 1 7.10 24.67 1.33
CA ARG A 1 8.16 25.19 0.43
C ARG A 1 9.50 25.12 1.15
N LEU A 2 9.62 25.83 2.28
CA LEU A 2 10.76 25.79 3.20
C LEU A 2 11.32 24.38 3.49
N ARG A 3 10.49 23.37 3.83
CA ARG A 3 11.00 21.99 4.04
C ARG A 3 11.75 21.39 2.83
N ILE A 4 11.31 21.71 1.60
CA ILE A 4 12.01 21.26 0.38
C ILE A 4 13.27 22.09 0.17
N ASP A 5 13.23 23.39 0.49
CA ASP A 5 14.39 24.28 0.35
C ASP A 5 15.48 23.92 1.38
N ALA A 6 15.10 23.52 2.59
CA ALA A 6 16.01 22.97 3.61
C ALA A 6 16.66 21.67 3.12
N LEU A 7 15.87 20.73 2.58
CA LEU A 7 16.41 19.51 1.98
C LEU A 7 17.33 19.80 0.78
N ALA A 8 16.99 20.78 -0.05
CA ALA A 8 17.83 21.21 -1.16
C ALA A 8 19.13 21.87 -0.68
N ALA A 9 19.07 22.67 0.39
CA ALA A 9 20.25 23.24 1.02
C ALA A 9 21.15 22.15 1.60
N LEU A 10 20.59 21.17 2.31
CA LEU A 10 21.33 19.99 2.80
C LEU A 10 21.96 19.19 1.67
N ALA A 11 21.21 18.94 0.58
CA ALA A 11 21.71 18.25 -0.60
C ALA A 11 22.78 19.04 -1.37
N ARG A 12 22.97 20.33 -1.09
CA ARG A 12 24.05 21.16 -1.62
C ARG A 12 25.14 21.44 -0.59
N GLY A 13 25.21 20.68 0.51
CA GLY A 13 26.20 20.87 1.58
C GLY A 13 25.97 22.11 2.47
N ARG A 14 24.91 22.90 2.25
CA ARG A 14 24.66 24.17 2.93
C ARG A 14 23.93 23.97 4.28
N ARG A 15 24.59 23.31 5.24
CA ARG A 15 24.01 22.95 6.56
C ARG A 15 23.48 24.16 7.34
N LYS A 16 24.28 25.22 7.49
CA LYS A 16 23.86 26.47 8.17
C LYS A 16 22.63 27.12 7.53
N GLN A 17 22.50 27.02 6.20
CA GLN A 17 21.31 27.53 5.51
C GLN A 17 20.09 26.66 5.81
N ALA A 18 20.25 25.33 5.87
CA ALA A 18 19.18 24.42 6.22
C ALA A 18 18.71 24.61 7.67
N GLU A 19 19.64 24.77 8.63
CA GLU A 19 19.34 25.07 10.04
C GLU A 19 18.48 26.31 10.18
N LYS A 20 18.88 27.44 9.57
CA LYS A 20 18.08 28.67 9.55
C LYS A 20 16.69 28.48 8.94
N ILE A 21 16.57 27.64 7.91
CA ILE A 21 15.26 27.33 7.31
C ILE A 21 14.42 26.48 8.28
N TYR A 22 15.01 25.54 9.03
CA TYR A 22 14.31 24.74 10.03
C TYR A 22 13.85 25.57 11.22
N GLU A 23 14.70 26.45 11.75
CA GLU A 23 14.31 27.42 12.79
C GLU A 23 13.10 28.24 12.34
N ARG A 24 13.15 28.77 11.11
CA ARG A 24 12.03 29.51 10.54
C ARG A 24 10.76 28.68 10.38
N ILE A 25 10.88 27.38 10.10
CA ILE A 25 9.73 26.47 10.03
C ILE A 25 9.10 26.33 11.42
N VAL A 26 9.91 26.11 12.46
CA VAL A 26 9.44 25.97 13.84
C VAL A 26 8.73 27.25 14.28
N GLU A 27 9.34 28.42 14.09
CA GLU A 27 8.73 29.72 14.39
C GLU A 27 7.34 29.88 13.74
N LEU A 28 7.23 29.54 12.46
CA LEU A 28 5.97 29.65 11.72
C LEU A 28 4.93 28.61 12.17
N GLU A 29 5.36 27.41 12.56
CA GLU A 29 4.45 26.38 13.08
C GLU A 29 3.93 26.75 14.47
N THR A 30 4.76 27.33 15.34
CA THR A 30 4.35 27.86 16.64
C THR A 30 3.37 29.02 16.48
N LYS A 31 3.72 30.02 15.65
CA LYS A 31 2.85 31.17 15.39
C LYS A 31 1.48 30.75 14.85
N LEU A 32 1.47 29.78 13.93
CA LEU A 32 0.22 29.25 13.39
C LEU A 32 -0.61 28.54 14.46
N ALA A 33 0.01 27.76 15.35
CA ALA A 33 -0.68 27.11 16.44
C ALA A 33 -1.32 28.14 17.39
N ASP A 34 -0.59 29.19 17.76
CA ASP A 34 -1.09 30.27 18.61
C ASP A 34 -2.29 31.02 17.98
N GLU A 35 -2.23 31.31 16.67
CA GLU A 35 -3.34 31.95 15.96
C GLU A 35 -4.56 31.03 15.86
N LEU A 36 -4.36 29.72 15.66
CA LEU A 36 -5.45 28.75 15.64
C LEU A 36 -6.11 28.56 17.01
N LEU A 37 -5.35 28.69 18.10
CA LEU A 37 -5.90 28.67 19.47
C LEU A 37 -6.76 29.91 19.77
N LYS A 38 -6.41 31.06 19.21
CA LYS A 38 -7.13 32.33 19.40
C LYS A 38 -8.36 32.48 18.50
N SER A 39 -8.49 31.64 17.48
CA SER A 39 -9.59 31.70 16.52
C SER A 39 -10.59 30.57 16.75
N SER A 40 -11.87 30.88 16.66
CA SER A 40 -12.93 29.87 16.54
C SER A 40 -13.27 29.72 15.06
N PRO A 41 -12.69 28.74 14.34
CA PRO A 41 -12.97 28.60 12.92
C PRO A 41 -14.45 28.30 12.69
N GLY A 42 -15.07 29.01 11.74
CA GLY A 42 -16.41 28.67 11.25
C GLY A 42 -16.43 27.33 10.51
N GLN A 43 -17.63 26.85 10.19
CA GLN A 43 -17.78 25.61 9.44
C GLN A 43 -17.71 25.86 7.93
N LEU A 44 -16.78 25.17 7.24
CA LEU A 44 -16.67 25.19 5.78
C LEU A 44 -16.98 23.80 5.22
N ILE A 45 -18.05 23.71 4.43
CA ILE A 45 -18.41 22.49 3.69
C ILE A 45 -18.15 22.76 2.22
N ILE A 46 -17.33 21.92 1.59
CA ILE A 46 -17.04 22.00 0.16
C ILE A 46 -17.33 20.66 -0.51
N ALA A 47 -17.86 20.73 -1.73
CA ALA A 47 -17.96 19.54 -2.57
C ALA A 47 -16.56 18.97 -2.87
N SER A 48 -16.50 17.66 -3.07
CA SER A 48 -15.25 16.99 -3.46
C SER A 48 -14.68 17.61 -4.73
N ALA A 49 -13.35 17.70 -4.81
CA ALA A 49 -12.74 18.35 -5.96
C ALA A 49 -12.95 17.48 -7.21
N THR A 50 -13.75 17.99 -8.16
CA THR A 50 -13.81 17.42 -9.50
C THR A 50 -12.48 17.56 -10.24
N GLY A 51 -11.53 18.37 -9.74
CA GLY A 51 -10.19 18.66 -10.26
C GLY A 51 -9.06 18.09 -9.39
N ARG A 52 -7.81 18.12 -9.88
CA ARG A 52 -6.65 18.04 -8.96
C ARG A 52 -6.55 19.39 -8.25
N ALA A 53 -6.70 19.40 -6.93
CA ALA A 53 -6.42 20.59 -6.13
C ALA A 53 -4.92 20.91 -6.23
N TYR A 54 -4.57 21.91 -7.04
CA TYR A 54 -3.21 22.41 -7.20
C TYR A 54 -3.00 23.67 -6.36
N GLY A 55 -1.75 23.93 -6.01
CA GLY A 55 -1.36 25.20 -5.37
C GLY A 55 -1.41 25.19 -3.85
N ILE A 56 -0.95 26.30 -3.27
CA ILE A 56 -0.75 26.47 -1.82
C ILE A 56 -2.07 26.54 -1.05
N HIS A 57 -3.13 27.09 -1.67
CA HIS A 57 -4.45 27.25 -1.05
C HIS A 57 -5.08 25.91 -0.65
N SER A 58 -4.98 24.88 -1.50
CA SER A 58 -5.46 23.54 -1.16
C SER A 58 -4.79 22.95 0.10
N LYS A 59 -3.51 23.27 0.30
CA LYS A 59 -2.74 22.84 1.48
C LYS A 59 -3.01 23.69 2.71
N ALA A 60 -3.51 24.91 2.52
CA ALA A 60 -3.93 25.77 3.61
C ALA A 60 -5.12 25.16 4.36
N PHE A 61 -6.08 24.53 3.67
CA PHE A 61 -7.20 23.83 4.31
C PHE A 61 -6.72 22.75 5.30
N ASN A 62 -5.71 21.96 4.94
CA ASN A 62 -5.16 20.96 5.85
C ASN A 62 -4.54 21.57 7.10
N ARG A 63 -3.86 22.71 6.94
CA ARG A 63 -3.15 23.39 8.02
C ARG A 63 -4.05 24.24 8.91
N LEU A 64 -5.11 24.82 8.35
CA LEU A 64 -6.03 25.72 9.05
C LEU A 64 -7.27 24.98 9.58
N LEU A 65 -7.84 24.08 8.79
CA LEU A 65 -9.12 23.41 9.07
C LEU A 65 -8.98 21.89 9.24
N GLY A 66 -7.75 21.35 9.13
CA GLY A 66 -7.48 19.95 9.39
C GLY A 66 -7.93 18.97 8.30
N PHE A 67 -8.30 19.40 7.08
CA PHE A 67 -8.71 18.48 6.00
C PHE A 67 -8.04 18.77 4.66
N ASP A 68 -7.75 17.71 3.90
CA ASP A 68 -7.34 17.79 2.50
C ASP A 68 -8.58 17.87 1.59
N VAL A 69 -8.53 18.73 0.57
CA VAL A 69 -9.51 18.69 -0.52
C VAL A 69 -9.24 17.46 -1.38
N GLY A 70 -9.83 16.34 -0.98
CA GLY A 70 -9.69 15.05 -1.64
C GLY A 70 -10.43 14.98 -2.97
N ARG A 71 -9.95 14.10 -3.83
CA ARG A 71 -10.68 13.65 -5.01
C ARG A 71 -11.34 12.33 -4.62
N MET A 72 -12.68 12.30 -4.62
CA MET A 72 -13.42 11.05 -4.53
C MET A 72 -13.64 10.54 -5.95
N ILE A 73 -13.20 9.31 -6.24
CA ILE A 73 -13.48 8.65 -7.52
C ILE A 73 -14.66 7.74 -7.26
N ASP A 74 -15.75 7.97 -8.00
CA ASP A 74 -16.92 7.11 -7.99
C ASP A 74 -16.54 5.76 -8.63
N THR A 75 -16.53 4.70 -7.82
CA THR A 75 -16.11 3.35 -8.23
C THR A 75 -17.29 2.43 -8.52
N ILE A 76 -18.52 2.82 -8.14
CA ILE A 76 -19.70 2.00 -8.44
C ILE A 76 -20.08 2.20 -9.91
N ARG A 77 -20.25 1.08 -10.60
CA ARG A 77 -20.71 1.06 -11.99
C ARG A 77 -21.11 -0.35 -12.37
N ASP A 78 -22.11 -0.45 -13.23
CA ASP A 78 -22.41 -1.64 -14.02
C ASP A 78 -22.12 -1.28 -15.48
N ILE A 79 -20.86 -1.43 -15.90
CA ILE A 79 -20.42 -1.07 -17.25
C ILE A 79 -19.75 -2.27 -17.93
N ALA A 80 -20.21 -2.57 -19.14
CA ALA A 80 -19.50 -3.41 -20.09
C ALA A 80 -18.46 -2.58 -20.85
N ASN A 81 -17.17 -2.88 -20.66
CA ASN A 81 -16.11 -2.24 -21.43
C ASN A 81 -15.70 -3.12 -22.60
N TYR A 82 -15.84 -2.55 -23.78
CA TYR A 82 -15.35 -3.10 -25.03
C TYR A 82 -14.16 -2.29 -25.54
N TYR A 83 -13.30 -2.95 -26.30
CA TYR A 83 -12.31 -2.28 -27.11
C TYR A 83 -12.21 -2.93 -28.48
N ASP A 84 -11.77 -2.13 -29.45
CA ASP A 84 -11.30 -2.67 -30.71
C ASP A 84 -10.03 -1.95 -31.19
N VAL A 85 -9.24 -2.67 -31.97
CA VAL A 85 -7.97 -2.19 -32.51
C VAL A 85 -8.15 -1.95 -33.99
N VAL A 86 -8.19 -0.68 -34.38
CA VAL A 86 -8.61 -0.24 -35.71
C VAL A 86 -7.63 0.76 -36.31
N GLU A 87 -7.53 0.78 -37.64
CA GLU A 87 -6.62 1.68 -38.36
C GLU A 87 -7.04 3.14 -38.22
N ASP A 88 -8.34 3.43 -38.43
CA ASP A 88 -8.93 4.75 -38.21
C ASP A 88 -10.03 4.70 -37.13
N PRO A 89 -9.69 5.07 -35.88
CA PRO A 89 -10.65 5.17 -34.79
C PRO A 89 -11.76 6.22 -35.00
N VAL A 90 -11.53 7.23 -35.83
CA VAL A 90 -12.51 8.29 -36.10
C VAL A 90 -13.58 7.77 -37.05
N GLU A 91 -13.17 7.14 -38.16
CA GLU A 91 -14.09 6.55 -39.14
C GLU A 91 -14.91 5.41 -38.53
N THR A 92 -14.24 4.49 -37.83
CA THR A 92 -14.92 3.38 -37.13
C THR A 92 -15.92 3.90 -36.09
N ALA A 93 -15.61 4.99 -35.39
CA ALA A 93 -16.55 5.59 -34.44
C ALA A 93 -17.81 6.13 -35.12
N ILE A 94 -17.70 6.66 -36.34
CA ILE A 94 -18.84 7.17 -37.11
C ILE A 94 -19.78 6.01 -37.44
N GLU A 95 -19.25 4.94 -38.04
CA GLU A 95 -20.04 3.75 -38.42
C GLU A 95 -20.71 3.10 -37.20
N LEU A 96 -19.96 2.96 -36.11
CA LEU A 96 -20.45 2.35 -34.89
C LEU A 96 -21.58 3.19 -34.27
N VAL A 97 -21.42 4.51 -34.17
CA VAL A 97 -22.43 5.40 -33.60
C VAL A 97 -23.69 5.45 -34.45
N GLN A 98 -23.56 5.38 -35.78
CA GLN A 98 -24.71 5.27 -36.69
C GLN A 98 -25.54 4.02 -36.41
N LYS A 99 -24.88 2.88 -36.11
CA LYS A 99 -25.57 1.63 -35.70
C LYS A 99 -26.19 1.72 -34.31
N LEU A 100 -25.48 2.30 -33.34
CA LEU A 100 -25.93 2.42 -31.94
C LEU A 100 -27.08 3.41 -31.74
N GLY A 101 -27.23 4.40 -32.64
CA GLY A 101 -28.32 5.35 -32.62
C GLY A 101 -28.17 6.45 -31.57
N LYS A 102 -29.21 6.68 -30.75
CA LYS A 102 -29.32 7.87 -29.87
C LYS A 102 -28.77 7.62 -28.46
N GLY A 103 -28.52 8.69 -27.70
CA GLY A 103 -28.16 8.58 -26.28
C GLY A 103 -26.69 8.22 -26.03
N GLY A 104 -25.85 8.44 -27.03
CA GLY A 104 -24.41 8.25 -26.97
C GLY A 104 -23.64 9.50 -26.60
N ILE A 105 -22.50 9.32 -25.94
CA ILE A 105 -21.49 10.35 -25.75
C ILE A 105 -20.15 9.90 -26.36
N ILE A 106 -19.47 10.81 -27.05
CA ILE A 106 -18.20 10.51 -27.73
C ILE A 106 -17.09 11.31 -27.07
N PHE A 107 -16.02 10.63 -26.68
CA PHE A 107 -14.83 11.23 -26.09
C PHE A 107 -13.66 11.12 -27.06
N VAL A 108 -13.13 12.25 -27.50
CA VAL A 108 -11.96 12.31 -28.39
C VAL A 108 -10.68 12.50 -27.60
N SER A 109 -9.74 11.57 -27.75
CA SER A 109 -8.44 11.65 -27.11
C SER A 109 -7.62 12.82 -27.60
N LYS A 110 -6.82 13.41 -26.68
CA LYS A 110 -5.87 14.48 -27.03
C LYS A 110 -4.88 14.06 -28.11
N SER A 111 -4.70 12.76 -28.30
CA SER A 111 -3.89 12.17 -29.36
C SER A 111 -4.34 12.53 -30.77
N PHE A 112 -5.64 12.67 -31.01
CA PHE A 112 -6.26 12.84 -32.35
C PHE A 112 -6.54 14.31 -32.71
N GLY A 113 -6.39 15.23 -31.75
CA GLY A 113 -6.51 16.66 -31.97
C GLY A 113 -7.93 17.14 -32.32
N ASP A 114 -8.02 18.39 -32.76
CA ASP A 114 -9.32 19.07 -32.98
C ASP A 114 -9.95 18.73 -34.33
N ASN A 115 -9.17 18.23 -35.29
CA ASN A 115 -9.67 17.80 -36.59
C ASN A 115 -10.60 16.59 -36.47
N ALA A 116 -10.24 15.60 -35.64
CA ALA A 116 -11.10 14.44 -35.38
C ALA A 116 -12.48 14.84 -34.85
N VAL A 117 -12.55 15.85 -33.97
CA VAL A 117 -13.83 16.39 -33.46
C VAL A 117 -14.65 17.01 -34.59
N LYS A 118 -14.03 17.73 -35.52
CA LYS A 118 -14.73 18.34 -36.66
C LYS A 118 -15.29 17.28 -37.60
N THR A 119 -14.50 16.26 -37.93
CA THR A 119 -14.92 15.14 -38.79
C THR A 119 -16.11 14.40 -38.19
N LEU A 120 -16.04 14.06 -36.90
CA LEU A 120 -17.16 13.41 -36.20
C LEU A 120 -18.43 14.27 -36.21
N LEU A 121 -18.30 15.59 -36.06
CA LEU A 121 -19.44 16.51 -36.08
C LEU A 121 -20.10 16.58 -37.46
N SER A 122 -19.34 16.70 -38.55
CA SER A 122 -19.92 16.78 -39.89
C SER A 122 -20.57 15.45 -40.26
N SER A 123 -19.82 14.36 -40.22
CA SER A 123 -20.28 13.06 -40.74
C SER A 123 -21.48 12.48 -40.00
N LEU A 124 -21.58 12.68 -38.68
CA LEU A 124 -22.72 12.20 -37.91
C LEU A 124 -23.97 13.10 -38.08
N ASN A 125 -23.81 14.41 -38.32
CA ASN A 125 -24.95 15.26 -38.66
C ASN A 125 -25.46 14.94 -40.08
N ASP A 126 -24.57 14.66 -41.02
CA ASP A 126 -24.91 14.29 -42.40
C ASP A 126 -25.68 12.95 -42.45
N SER A 127 -25.45 12.05 -41.49
CA SER A 127 -26.23 10.81 -41.34
C SER A 127 -27.58 10.99 -40.64
N GLY A 128 -28.00 12.23 -40.34
CA GLY A 128 -29.30 12.56 -39.76
C GLY A 128 -29.37 12.52 -38.22
N LEU A 129 -28.26 12.29 -37.51
CA LEU A 129 -28.21 12.38 -36.04
C LEU A 129 -27.97 13.83 -35.60
N LYS A 130 -28.68 14.31 -34.59
CA LYS A 130 -28.47 15.66 -34.04
C LYS A 130 -27.26 15.68 -33.12
N VAL A 131 -26.08 16.01 -33.64
CA VAL A 131 -24.80 15.91 -32.92
C VAL A 131 -24.20 17.28 -32.62
N LYS A 132 -23.73 17.47 -31.38
CA LYS A 132 -23.08 18.73 -30.98
C LYS A 132 -21.87 18.54 -30.07
N LEU A 133 -20.90 19.44 -30.19
CA LEU A 133 -19.78 19.56 -29.25
C LEU A 133 -20.28 20.20 -27.96
N ALA A 134 -20.17 19.47 -26.85
CA ALA A 134 -20.57 19.94 -25.54
C ALA A 134 -19.60 21.00 -24.99
N LYS A 135 -20.00 22.28 -25.14
CA LYS A 135 -19.22 23.42 -24.63
C LYS A 135 -19.88 24.05 -23.42
N THR A 136 -21.21 24.12 -23.42
CA THR A 136 -21.98 24.87 -22.43
C THR A 136 -22.97 23.98 -21.67
N PRO A 137 -23.38 24.36 -20.44
CA PRO A 137 -24.45 23.69 -19.73
C PRO A 137 -25.79 23.64 -20.51
N SER A 138 -26.02 24.59 -21.41
CA SER A 138 -27.20 24.62 -22.28
C SER A 138 -27.24 23.43 -23.24
N ASP A 139 -26.08 23.02 -23.78
CA ASP A 139 -25.98 21.86 -24.67
C ASP A 139 -26.39 20.57 -23.95
N LEU A 140 -26.05 20.45 -22.66
CA LEU A 140 -26.44 19.31 -21.82
C LEU A 140 -27.95 19.26 -21.59
N LYS A 141 -28.59 20.41 -21.38
CA LYS A 141 -30.05 20.51 -21.23
C LYS A 141 -30.77 20.11 -22.52
N LYS A 142 -30.27 20.54 -23.69
CA LYS A 142 -30.83 20.16 -25.00
C LYS A 142 -30.72 18.67 -25.25
N PHE A 143 -29.57 18.09 -24.91
CA PHE A 143 -29.41 16.64 -24.92
C PHE A 143 -30.43 15.99 -23.98
N ALA A 144 -30.47 16.33 -22.69
CA ALA A 144 -31.44 15.76 -21.74
C ALA A 144 -32.89 15.76 -22.27
N LYS A 145 -33.33 16.86 -22.90
CA LYS A 145 -34.70 17.05 -23.38
C LYS A 145 -35.13 16.24 -24.60
N GLY A 146 -34.22 15.72 -25.42
CA GLY A 146 -34.64 15.15 -26.73
C GLY A 146 -34.01 15.79 -27.94
N GLU A 147 -33.53 17.03 -27.79
CA GLU A 147 -33.20 17.89 -28.93
C GLU A 147 -31.87 17.52 -29.59
N LEU A 148 -30.97 16.87 -28.84
CA LEU A 148 -29.70 16.33 -29.34
C LEU A 148 -29.66 14.81 -29.11
N ASP A 149 -29.13 14.09 -30.10
CA ASP A 149 -29.02 12.63 -30.09
C ASP A 149 -27.66 12.16 -29.56
N ILE A 150 -26.59 12.92 -29.84
CA ILE A 150 -25.20 12.62 -29.46
C ILE A 150 -24.48 13.89 -28.98
N LEU A 151 -23.64 13.75 -27.95
CA LEU A 151 -22.69 14.78 -27.56
C LEU A 151 -21.24 14.33 -27.76
N ILE A 152 -20.44 15.20 -28.37
CA ILE A 152 -18.99 15.01 -28.52
C ILE A 152 -18.25 15.88 -27.49
N GLY A 153 -17.16 15.39 -26.91
CA GLY A 153 -16.28 16.16 -26.05
C GLY A 153 -14.86 15.64 -26.06
N LYS A 154 -13.91 16.47 -25.60
CA LYS A 154 -12.51 16.03 -25.44
C LYS A 154 -12.39 15.15 -24.20
N SER A 155 -11.60 14.09 -24.27
CA SER A 155 -11.29 13.19 -23.14
C SER A 155 -10.30 13.83 -22.15
N SER A 156 -10.66 14.99 -21.61
CA SER A 156 -9.86 15.71 -20.62
C SER A 156 -10.60 15.70 -19.31
N TYR A 157 -9.87 15.54 -18.21
CA TYR A 157 -10.44 15.52 -16.87
C TYR A 157 -11.32 16.75 -16.55
N TYR A 158 -11.00 17.91 -17.11
CA TYR A 158 -11.77 19.17 -16.97
C TYR A 158 -12.83 19.39 -18.06
N GLY A 159 -13.03 18.43 -18.97
CA GLY A 159 -13.99 18.53 -20.05
C GLY A 159 -15.43 18.55 -19.53
N THR A 160 -16.29 19.35 -20.16
CA THR A 160 -17.70 19.53 -19.78
C THR A 160 -18.46 18.20 -19.73
N LEU A 161 -18.22 17.28 -20.69
CA LEU A 161 -18.86 15.95 -20.68
C LEU A 161 -18.35 15.02 -19.57
N VAL A 162 -17.07 15.15 -19.20
CA VAL A 162 -16.46 14.28 -18.19
C VAL A 162 -16.98 14.66 -16.80
N ARG A 163 -17.24 15.95 -16.55
CA ARG A 163 -17.63 16.46 -15.22
C ARG A 163 -19.10 16.84 -15.05
N GLY A 164 -19.72 17.37 -16.09
CA GLY A 164 -20.95 18.17 -15.95
C GLY A 164 -22.24 17.44 -16.31
N VAL A 165 -22.19 16.13 -16.57
CA VAL A 165 -23.35 15.37 -17.08
C VAL A 165 -23.72 14.27 -16.11
N ASP A 166 -24.94 14.30 -15.63
CA ASP A 166 -25.55 13.22 -14.87
C ASP A 166 -26.98 13.03 -15.41
N LEU A 167 -27.10 12.16 -16.41
CA LEU A 167 -28.35 11.92 -17.16
C LEU A 167 -28.57 10.41 -17.29
N PRO A 168 -28.79 9.71 -16.16
CA PRO A 168 -28.96 8.25 -16.12
C PRO A 168 -30.05 7.75 -17.09
N GLU A 169 -31.16 8.48 -17.21
CA GLU A 169 -32.26 8.12 -18.11
C GLU A 169 -31.89 8.15 -19.60
N ARG A 170 -30.83 8.88 -19.99
CA ARG A 170 -30.57 9.15 -21.42
C ARG A 170 -29.25 8.60 -21.94
N ILE A 171 -28.17 8.71 -21.17
CA ILE A 171 -26.84 8.28 -21.64
C ILE A 171 -26.77 6.76 -21.55
N ARG A 172 -26.70 6.06 -22.68
CA ARG A 172 -26.64 4.58 -22.74
C ARG A 172 -25.23 4.05 -22.95
N TYR A 173 -24.45 4.71 -23.80
CA TYR A 173 -23.12 4.27 -24.19
C TYR A 173 -22.14 5.43 -24.34
N ALA A 174 -20.85 5.12 -24.19
CA ALA A 174 -19.75 6.03 -24.43
C ALA A 174 -18.77 5.43 -25.45
N VAL A 175 -18.44 6.18 -26.50
CA VAL A 175 -17.40 5.80 -27.46
C VAL A 175 -16.17 6.67 -27.24
N PHE A 176 -15.02 6.04 -27.04
CA PHE A 176 -13.73 6.70 -26.88
C PHE A 176 -12.94 6.54 -28.17
N VAL A 177 -12.72 7.66 -28.85
CA VAL A 177 -11.81 7.75 -30.00
C VAL A 177 -10.41 7.96 -29.45
N GLY A 178 -9.73 6.83 -29.24
CA GLY A 178 -8.47 6.71 -28.52
C GLY A 178 -8.63 6.65 -27.00
N VAL A 179 -7.68 5.99 -26.37
CA VAL A 179 -7.50 5.96 -24.91
C VAL A 179 -7.30 7.39 -24.39
N PRO A 180 -7.99 7.81 -23.32
CA PRO A 180 -7.69 9.06 -22.65
C PRO A 180 -6.25 9.05 -22.13
N VAL A 181 -5.45 10.04 -22.52
CA VAL A 181 -4.01 10.10 -22.18
C VAL A 181 -3.58 11.47 -21.67
N HIS A 182 -2.58 11.48 -20.79
CA HIS A 182 -1.70 12.63 -20.61
C HIS A 182 -0.54 12.54 -21.62
N LEU A 183 -0.41 13.59 -22.43
CA LEU A 183 0.63 13.73 -23.46
C LEU A 183 1.73 14.68 -22.95
N GLN A 184 2.98 14.25 -23.03
CA GLN A 184 4.15 15.07 -22.73
C GLN A 184 5.28 14.78 -23.73
N THR A 185 6.15 15.76 -24.02
CA THR A 185 7.37 15.49 -24.79
C THR A 185 8.26 14.52 -24.01
N LEU A 186 8.96 13.62 -24.72
CA LEU A 186 9.82 12.62 -24.10
C LEU A 186 10.83 13.24 -23.12
N GLU A 187 11.53 14.29 -23.56
CA GLU A 187 12.56 14.97 -22.74
C GLU A 187 12.03 15.41 -21.36
N LYS A 188 10.86 16.06 -21.33
CA LYS A 188 10.26 16.55 -20.09
C LYS A 188 9.70 15.42 -19.23
N ALA A 189 9.26 14.33 -19.84
CA ALA A 189 8.74 13.16 -19.12
C ALA A 189 9.87 12.43 -18.37
N LEU A 190 11.07 12.40 -18.94
CA LEU A 190 12.25 11.71 -18.39
C LEU A 190 12.98 12.48 -17.28
N TYR A 191 12.60 13.72 -16.94
CA TYR A 191 13.12 14.36 -15.71
C TYR A 191 12.68 13.64 -14.43
N ARG A 192 11.63 12.82 -14.51
CA ARG A 192 11.22 11.95 -13.41
C ARG A 192 12.13 10.74 -13.32
N PRO A 193 12.87 10.53 -12.21
CA PRO A 193 13.80 9.42 -12.09
C PRO A 193 13.15 8.06 -12.35
N GLN A 194 11.94 7.86 -11.86
CA GLN A 194 11.18 6.62 -12.05
C GLN A 194 10.95 6.27 -13.53
N ARG A 195 10.51 7.26 -14.33
CA ARG A 195 10.30 7.07 -15.78
C ARG A 195 11.60 6.93 -16.53
N LEU A 196 12.63 7.66 -16.11
CA LEU A 196 13.95 7.56 -16.71
C LEU A 196 14.51 6.15 -16.56
N ILE A 197 14.46 5.59 -15.35
CA ILE A 197 14.91 4.22 -15.09
C ILE A 197 14.05 3.19 -15.83
N ALA A 198 12.72 3.33 -15.80
CA ALA A 198 11.83 2.43 -16.53
C ALA A 198 12.15 2.40 -18.03
N THR A 199 12.45 3.57 -18.61
CA THR A 199 12.83 3.69 -20.02
C THR A 199 14.22 3.12 -20.28
N ALA A 200 15.19 3.46 -19.42
CA ALA A 200 16.57 2.99 -19.53
C ALA A 200 16.67 1.47 -19.51
N LEU A 201 15.94 0.80 -18.61
CA LEU A 201 15.89 -0.67 -18.52
C LEU A 201 15.35 -1.36 -19.78
N ARG A 202 14.70 -0.62 -20.69
CA ARG A 202 14.19 -1.15 -21.96
C ARG A 202 15.07 -0.86 -23.17
N VAL A 203 15.88 0.20 -23.12
CA VAL A 203 16.65 0.67 -24.28
C VAL A 203 18.16 0.57 -24.10
N LEU A 204 18.63 0.33 -22.87
CA LEU A 204 20.04 0.17 -22.51
C LEU A 204 20.28 -1.20 -21.88
N ASP A 205 21.55 -1.58 -21.78
CA ASP A 205 21.97 -2.78 -21.06
C ASP A 205 21.60 -2.67 -19.58
N GLU A 206 21.04 -3.74 -19.01
CA GLU A 206 20.59 -3.75 -17.62
C GLU A 206 21.74 -3.49 -16.63
N ASN A 207 22.96 -3.94 -16.94
CA ASN A 207 24.12 -3.71 -16.08
C ASN A 207 24.48 -2.23 -15.96
N TYR A 208 24.21 -1.45 -17.01
CA TYR A 208 24.43 0.00 -17.03
C TYR A 208 23.51 0.73 -16.02
N VAL A 209 22.31 0.21 -15.77
CA VAL A 209 21.27 0.87 -14.95
C VAL A 209 21.17 0.26 -13.55
N LYS A 210 21.71 -0.95 -13.32
CA LYS A 210 21.57 -1.73 -12.08
C LYS A 210 21.94 -0.97 -10.80
N ASP A 211 23.05 -0.24 -10.80
CA ASP A 211 23.45 0.58 -9.63
C ASP A 211 22.47 1.74 -9.37
N LEU A 212 21.95 2.36 -10.44
CA LEU A 212 20.98 3.45 -10.33
C LEU A 212 19.62 2.96 -9.82
N VAL A 213 19.16 1.77 -10.24
CA VAL A 213 17.97 1.11 -9.70
C VAL A 213 18.11 0.92 -8.18
N LYS A 214 19.26 0.39 -7.73
CA LYS A 214 19.54 0.17 -6.30
C LYS A 214 19.58 1.47 -5.50
N LYS A 215 20.08 2.57 -6.08
CA LYS A 215 20.12 3.88 -5.43
C LYS A 215 18.74 4.52 -5.36
N ILE A 216 17.98 4.49 -6.46
CA ILE A 216 16.66 5.12 -6.55
C ILE A 216 15.63 4.41 -5.68
N SER A 217 15.67 3.08 -5.60
CA SER A 217 14.75 2.29 -4.75
C SER A 217 14.89 2.59 -3.25
N LYS A 218 16.01 3.18 -2.80
CA LYS A 218 16.24 3.56 -1.41
C LYS A 218 15.82 4.98 -1.08
N LEU A 219 15.40 5.77 -2.06
CA LEU A 219 15.08 7.17 -1.86
C LEU A 219 13.68 7.34 -1.27
N THR A 220 13.57 8.26 -0.32
CA THR A 220 12.27 8.69 0.18
C THR A 220 11.49 9.47 -0.89
N PRO A 221 10.15 9.55 -0.78
CA PRO A 221 9.35 10.37 -1.70
C PRO A 221 9.75 11.84 -1.76
N SER A 222 10.35 12.37 -0.70
CA SER A 222 10.85 13.75 -0.65
C SER A 222 12.16 13.91 -1.42
N GLU A 223 13.07 12.93 -1.31
CA GLU A 223 14.32 12.90 -2.07
C GLU A 223 14.06 12.69 -3.56
N LEU A 224 13.13 11.80 -3.95
CA LEU A 224 12.74 11.61 -5.36
C LEU A 224 12.25 12.93 -6.01
N ARG A 225 11.42 13.70 -5.30
CA ARG A 225 10.96 15.02 -5.76
C ARG A 225 12.10 16.05 -5.85
N LEU A 226 13.07 15.94 -4.96
CA LEU A 226 14.25 16.81 -5.00
C LEU A 226 15.12 16.46 -6.21
N ILE A 227 15.39 15.18 -6.45
CA ILE A 227 16.14 14.72 -7.63
C ILE A 227 15.44 15.13 -8.92
N GLU A 228 14.12 14.99 -9.04
CA GLU A 228 13.37 15.48 -10.22
C GLU A 228 13.64 16.97 -10.51
N LYS A 229 13.78 17.79 -9.46
CA LYS A 229 14.15 19.21 -9.62
C LYS A 229 15.61 19.41 -10.02
N LEU A 230 16.53 18.64 -9.42
CA LEU A 230 17.96 18.73 -9.70
C LEU A 230 18.27 18.26 -11.13
N VAL A 231 17.69 17.15 -11.59
CA VAL A 231 17.86 16.64 -12.96
C VAL A 231 17.31 17.64 -13.99
N ARG A 232 16.25 18.39 -13.63
CA ARG A 232 15.70 19.45 -14.49
C ARG A 232 16.60 20.69 -14.57
N ASP A 233 17.35 21.00 -13.51
CA ASP A 233 18.27 22.14 -13.45
C ASP A 233 19.71 21.65 -13.64
N LYS A 234 20.15 21.56 -14.90
CA LYS A 234 21.45 20.96 -15.30
C LYS A 234 22.67 21.57 -14.59
N ASN A 235 22.55 22.78 -14.05
CA ASN A 235 23.63 23.49 -13.37
C ASN A 235 23.54 23.42 -11.83
N ALA A 236 22.55 22.72 -11.26
CA ALA A 236 22.28 22.77 -9.82
C ALA A 236 23.36 22.15 -8.92
N CYS A 237 24.23 21.30 -9.47
CA CYS A 237 25.25 20.53 -8.73
C CYS A 237 26.69 20.79 -9.18
N THR A 238 26.95 21.85 -9.96
CA THR A 238 28.26 22.12 -10.58
C THR A 238 29.39 22.53 -9.63
N ASN A 239 29.11 22.81 -8.36
CA ASN A 239 30.14 23.23 -7.38
C ASN A 239 30.85 22.01 -6.75
N PRO A 240 32.16 21.80 -6.98
CA PRO A 240 32.90 20.64 -6.47
C PRO A 240 33.02 20.58 -4.94
N GLU A 241 33.03 21.72 -4.25
CA GLU A 241 33.26 21.79 -2.79
C GLU A 241 32.05 21.35 -1.96
N ASN A 242 30.92 21.03 -2.60
CA ASN A 242 29.63 20.76 -1.94
C ASN A 242 28.91 19.51 -2.51
N LYS A 243 29.64 18.55 -3.09
CA LYS A 243 29.05 17.32 -3.64
C LYS A 243 28.50 16.42 -2.54
N THR A 244 27.17 16.31 -2.50
CA THR A 244 26.48 15.29 -1.69
C THR A 244 26.14 14.07 -2.54
N LYS A 245 25.86 12.94 -1.89
CA LYS A 245 25.38 11.71 -2.54
C LYS A 245 24.16 11.94 -3.46
N LEU A 246 23.29 12.90 -3.12
CA LEU A 246 22.11 13.23 -3.94
C LEU A 246 22.48 14.03 -5.19
N CYS A 247 23.48 14.93 -5.09
CA CYS A 247 23.98 15.65 -6.26
C CYS A 247 24.74 14.75 -7.22
N GLU A 248 25.59 13.85 -6.71
CA GLU A 248 26.27 12.83 -7.52
C GLU A 248 25.27 11.92 -8.25
N LEU A 249 24.19 11.52 -7.58
CA LEU A 249 23.13 10.75 -8.21
C LEU A 249 22.39 11.57 -9.27
N ALA A 250 22.10 12.84 -9.02
CA ALA A 250 21.45 13.72 -9.99
C ALA A 250 22.31 13.91 -11.26
N GLU A 251 23.63 14.12 -11.12
CA GLU A 251 24.57 14.21 -12.25
C GLU A 251 24.52 12.95 -13.12
N LYS A 252 24.65 11.77 -12.50
CA LYS A 252 24.53 10.47 -13.21
C LYS A 252 23.18 10.30 -13.92
N LEU A 253 22.10 10.83 -13.34
CA LEU A 253 20.78 10.79 -13.96
C LEU A 253 20.64 11.78 -15.13
N VAL A 254 21.37 12.91 -15.13
CA VAL A 254 21.43 13.82 -16.29
C VAL A 254 22.20 13.17 -17.45
N GLU A 255 23.29 12.45 -17.16
CA GLU A 255 24.02 11.65 -18.14
C GLU A 255 23.13 10.54 -18.73
N LEU A 256 22.48 9.76 -17.86
CA LEU A 256 21.54 8.72 -18.26
C LEU A 256 20.38 9.28 -19.10
N HIS A 257 19.84 10.44 -18.72
CA HIS A 257 18.78 11.13 -19.47
C HIS A 257 19.19 11.41 -20.91
N SER A 258 20.40 11.92 -21.11
CA SER A 258 20.95 12.21 -22.44
C SER A 258 21.16 10.92 -23.25
N GLU A 259 21.73 9.89 -22.64
CA GLU A 259 21.98 8.59 -23.30
C GLU A 259 20.69 7.87 -23.70
N VAL A 260 19.65 7.91 -22.85
CA VAL A 260 18.34 7.33 -23.16
C VAL A 260 17.68 8.02 -24.36
N ILE A 261 17.75 9.36 -24.43
CA ILE A 261 17.20 10.11 -25.57
C ILE A 261 17.95 9.78 -26.86
N ALA A 262 19.29 9.72 -26.80
CA ALA A 262 20.13 9.35 -27.94
C ALA A 262 19.83 7.92 -28.41
N SER A 263 19.68 6.98 -27.47
CA SER A 263 19.37 5.57 -27.76
C SER A 263 18.00 5.38 -28.41
N ILE A 264 16.96 6.04 -27.91
CA ILE A 264 15.63 6.01 -28.55
C ILE A 264 15.70 6.56 -29.97
N SER A 265 16.46 7.64 -30.17
CA SER A 265 16.64 8.25 -31.49
C SER A 265 17.39 7.33 -32.46
N ARG A 266 18.42 6.62 -31.98
CA ARG A 266 19.18 5.61 -32.75
C ARG A 266 18.33 4.39 -33.12
N LEU A 267 17.57 3.85 -32.18
CA LEU A 267 16.74 2.66 -32.38
C LEU A 267 15.55 2.92 -33.32
N LYS A 268 15.21 4.19 -33.57
CA LYS A 268 14.11 4.63 -34.46
C LYS A 268 12.76 3.93 -34.17
N LEU A 269 12.54 3.52 -32.93
CA LEU A 269 11.34 2.78 -32.50
C LEU A 269 10.08 3.58 -32.81
N ASP A 270 9.07 2.97 -33.44
CA ASP A 270 7.78 3.65 -33.61
C ASP A 270 7.03 3.72 -32.27
N MET A 271 7.23 2.70 -31.42
CA MET A 271 6.70 2.64 -30.07
C MET A 271 7.63 1.90 -29.10
N LEU A 272 7.58 2.31 -27.84
CA LEU A 272 8.08 1.55 -26.70
C LEU A 272 7.05 1.54 -25.56
N VAL A 273 6.59 0.36 -25.15
CA VAL A 273 5.64 0.19 -24.04
C VAL A 273 6.42 0.07 -22.72
N LEU A 274 5.99 0.82 -21.73
CA LEU A 274 6.54 0.86 -20.37
C LEU A 274 5.43 0.55 -19.36
N GLU A 275 5.79 0.35 -18.10
CA GLU A 275 4.82 -0.04 -17.07
C GLU A 275 3.78 1.04 -16.74
N ASP A 276 4.17 2.32 -16.77
CA ASP A 276 3.28 3.45 -16.47
C ASP A 276 2.78 4.20 -17.72
N GLY A 277 3.20 3.80 -18.93
CA GLY A 277 2.83 4.50 -20.17
C GLY A 277 3.53 3.94 -21.42
N ALA A 278 3.46 4.67 -22.52
CA ALA A 278 4.13 4.31 -23.76
C ALA A 278 4.84 5.52 -24.37
N ILE A 279 6.00 5.28 -24.99
CA ILE A 279 6.69 6.26 -25.82
C ILE A 279 6.29 5.99 -27.26
N VAL A 280 5.82 7.01 -27.97
CA VAL A 280 5.36 6.88 -29.36
C VAL A 280 5.99 7.97 -30.21
N LYS A 281 6.45 7.58 -31.40
CA LYS A 281 6.98 8.50 -32.41
C LYS A 281 5.85 9.23 -33.11
N ARG A 282 5.99 10.55 -33.25
CA ARG A 282 5.07 11.43 -33.98
C ARG A 282 5.85 12.32 -34.93
N PRO A 283 5.19 13.01 -35.89
CA PRO A 283 5.89 13.88 -36.86
C PRO A 283 6.81 14.93 -36.22
N LYS A 284 6.47 15.42 -35.01
CA LYS A 284 7.24 16.41 -34.25
C LYS A 284 8.20 15.81 -33.21
N GLY A 285 8.52 14.52 -33.28
CA GLY A 285 9.40 13.80 -32.36
C GLY A 285 8.69 12.81 -31.44
N TYR A 286 9.37 12.39 -30.38
CA TYR A 286 8.88 11.37 -29.44
C TYR A 286 8.04 11.98 -28.30
N TYR A 287 6.92 11.31 -28.01
CA TYR A 287 6.01 11.70 -26.94
C TYR A 287 5.82 10.56 -25.96
N TYR A 288 5.70 10.91 -24.69
CA TYR A 288 5.36 10.01 -23.62
C TYR A 288 3.85 10.11 -23.34
N LEU A 289 3.14 9.01 -23.54
CA LEU A 289 1.70 8.85 -23.36
C LEU A 289 1.43 8.09 -22.07
N VAL A 290 0.62 8.66 -21.19
CA VAL A 290 0.23 8.03 -19.93
C VAL A 290 -1.29 7.86 -19.93
N PRO A 291 -1.83 6.62 -19.94
CA PRO A 291 -3.26 6.41 -19.85
C PRO A 291 -3.86 7.04 -18.61
N ASP A 292 -4.87 7.89 -18.80
CA ASP A 292 -5.58 8.60 -17.74
C ASP A 292 -6.82 7.80 -17.32
N ALA A 293 -6.56 6.72 -16.57
CA ALA A 293 -7.61 5.86 -16.01
C ALA A 293 -8.66 6.65 -15.23
N ALA A 294 -8.25 7.73 -14.57
CA ALA A 294 -9.14 8.53 -13.74
C ALA A 294 -10.12 9.36 -14.58
N THR A 295 -9.70 9.85 -15.76
CA THR A 295 -10.61 10.45 -16.75
C THR A 295 -11.51 9.41 -17.39
N TYR A 296 -10.95 8.24 -17.75
CA TYR A 296 -11.74 7.16 -18.35
C TYR A 296 -12.85 6.68 -17.41
N VAL A 297 -12.53 6.36 -16.14
CA VAL A 297 -13.51 5.90 -15.14
C VAL A 297 -14.63 6.92 -14.95
N GLN A 298 -14.29 8.21 -14.87
CA GLN A 298 -15.30 9.26 -14.71
C GLN A 298 -16.18 9.44 -15.96
N ALA A 299 -15.59 9.34 -17.15
CA ALA A 299 -16.26 9.52 -18.43
C ALA A 299 -17.16 8.33 -18.78
N SER A 300 -16.65 7.11 -18.65
CA SER A 300 -17.43 5.87 -18.81
C SER A 300 -18.49 5.76 -17.72
N GLY A 301 -18.19 6.15 -16.47
CA GLY A 301 -19.15 6.24 -15.36
C GLY A 301 -20.29 7.26 -15.54
N ARG A 302 -20.42 7.88 -16.71
CA ARG A 302 -21.61 8.66 -17.10
C ARG A 302 -22.70 7.78 -17.74
N THR A 303 -22.33 6.59 -18.20
CA THR A 303 -23.24 5.62 -18.83
C THR A 303 -23.89 4.69 -17.82
N SER A 304 -23.43 4.68 -16.56
CA SER A 304 -23.97 3.88 -15.48
C SER A 304 -24.08 4.74 -14.23
N ARG A 305 -25.31 5.01 -13.79
CA ARG A 305 -25.65 5.91 -12.68
C ARG A 305 -26.88 5.37 -11.94
N LEU A 306 -27.07 5.82 -10.71
CA LEU A 306 -28.26 5.45 -9.94
C LEU A 306 -29.50 6.14 -10.53
N LEU A 307 -30.47 5.33 -10.93
CA LEU A 307 -31.81 5.73 -11.34
C LEU A 307 -32.81 5.07 -10.38
N ASN A 308 -33.56 5.88 -9.64
CA ASN A 308 -34.50 5.40 -8.61
C ASN A 308 -33.85 4.44 -7.57
N GLY A 309 -32.57 4.62 -7.27
CA GLY A 309 -31.82 3.77 -6.32
C GLY A 309 -31.24 2.48 -6.92
N TYR A 310 -31.42 2.23 -8.21
CA TYR A 310 -30.86 1.10 -8.95
C TYR A 310 -29.84 1.59 -9.96
N MET A 311 -28.73 0.88 -10.12
CA MET A 311 -27.72 1.25 -11.08
C MET A 311 -28.15 0.85 -12.49
N THR A 312 -28.08 1.81 -13.42
CA THR A 312 -28.27 1.55 -14.84
C THR A 312 -27.07 0.80 -15.41
N HIS A 313 -27.32 -0.12 -16.35
CA HIS A 313 -26.24 -0.75 -17.10
C HIS A 313 -25.75 0.20 -18.20
N GLY A 314 -24.44 0.31 -18.36
CA GLY A 314 -23.81 1.21 -19.31
C GLY A 314 -22.81 0.50 -20.21
N ILE A 315 -22.55 1.07 -21.37
CA ILE A 315 -21.57 0.53 -22.31
C ILE A 315 -20.44 1.53 -22.51
N SER A 316 -19.21 1.06 -22.54
CA SER A 316 -18.04 1.85 -22.93
C SER A 316 -17.29 1.14 -24.03
N ILE A 317 -16.98 1.82 -25.13
CA ILE A 317 -16.24 1.25 -26.26
C ILE A 317 -15.01 2.10 -26.51
N VAL A 318 -13.82 1.49 -26.50
CA VAL A 318 -12.55 2.17 -26.80
C VAL A 318 -12.05 1.73 -28.17
N LEU A 319 -11.99 2.66 -29.11
CA LEU A 319 -11.42 2.44 -30.43
C LEU A 319 -10.00 3.01 -30.43
N GLU A 320 -9.00 2.17 -30.61
CA GLU A 320 -7.60 2.56 -30.44
C GLU A 320 -6.74 1.93 -31.55
N GLN A 321 -5.69 2.61 -31.99
CA GLN A 321 -4.76 2.06 -32.98
C GLN A 321 -3.79 1.06 -32.34
N LEU A 322 -3.60 1.19 -31.03
CA LEU A 322 -2.54 0.56 -30.26
C LEU A 322 -3.12 -0.25 -29.10
N GLU A 323 -3.20 -1.57 -29.27
CA GLU A 323 -3.75 -2.46 -28.24
C GLU A 323 -3.07 -2.29 -26.87
N GLU A 324 -1.76 -2.05 -26.87
CA GLU A 324 -0.96 -1.91 -25.66
C GLU A 324 -1.41 -0.71 -24.78
N LEU A 325 -1.96 0.35 -25.38
CA LEU A 325 -2.52 1.46 -24.61
C LEU A 325 -3.80 1.05 -23.87
N VAL A 326 -4.61 0.17 -24.46
CA VAL A 326 -5.81 -0.38 -23.81
C VAL A 326 -5.42 -1.30 -22.66
N LYS A 327 -4.44 -2.19 -22.86
CA LYS A 327 -3.90 -3.07 -21.80
C LYS A 327 -3.34 -2.26 -20.63
N LEU A 328 -2.59 -1.18 -20.91
CA LEU A 328 -2.09 -0.27 -19.87
C LEU A 328 -3.21 0.50 -19.16
N LEU A 329 -4.25 0.90 -19.88
CA LEU A 329 -5.43 1.53 -19.30
C LEU A 329 -6.14 0.55 -18.35
N GLU A 330 -6.36 -0.70 -18.76
CA GLU A 330 -6.96 -1.76 -17.95
C GLU A 330 -6.16 -2.00 -16.66
N LYS A 331 -4.84 -2.19 -16.77
CA LYS A 331 -3.94 -2.36 -15.60
C LYS A 331 -4.09 -1.20 -14.60
N ARG A 332 -4.27 0.02 -15.08
CA ARG A 332 -4.45 1.21 -14.24
C ARG A 332 -5.85 1.32 -13.64
N ILE A 333 -6.88 0.87 -14.35
CA ILE A 333 -8.28 0.88 -13.86
C ILE A 333 -8.48 -0.13 -12.75
N LYS A 334 -7.80 -1.29 -12.81
CA LYS A 334 -7.79 -2.31 -11.75
C LYS A 334 -7.34 -1.78 -10.38
N LYS A 335 -6.68 -0.61 -10.32
CA LYS A 335 -6.35 0.09 -9.06
C LYS A 335 -7.52 0.82 -8.41
N TYR A 336 -8.60 1.07 -9.16
CA TYR A 336 -9.77 1.83 -8.71
C TYR A 336 -11.04 0.98 -8.70
N ILE A 337 -11.17 0.06 -9.63
CA ILE A 337 -12.37 -0.76 -9.82
C ILE A 337 -12.00 -2.22 -9.60
N VAL A 338 -12.81 -2.89 -8.79
CA VAL A 338 -12.69 -4.31 -8.49
C VAL A 338 -13.76 -5.07 -9.27
N GLY A 339 -13.41 -6.24 -9.81
CA GLY A 339 -14.33 -7.12 -10.52
C GLY A 339 -14.40 -6.87 -12.03
N GLU A 340 -15.41 -7.45 -12.68
CA GLU A 340 -15.52 -7.51 -14.15
C GLU A 340 -15.59 -6.15 -14.82
N SER A 341 -16.17 -5.13 -14.18
CA SER A 341 -16.26 -3.79 -14.74
C SER A 341 -14.90 -3.09 -14.87
N ALA A 342 -13.81 -3.68 -14.40
CA ALA A 342 -12.44 -3.23 -14.67
C ALA A 342 -11.81 -3.84 -15.94
N LEU A 343 -12.41 -4.91 -16.48
CA LEU A 343 -11.87 -5.67 -17.62
C LEU A 343 -12.38 -5.11 -18.95
N PHE A 344 -11.57 -5.24 -19.98
CA PHE A 344 -11.94 -4.96 -21.36
C PHE A 344 -12.14 -6.25 -22.15
N LYS A 345 -13.22 -6.32 -22.92
CA LYS A 345 -13.50 -7.40 -23.87
C LYS A 345 -13.30 -6.89 -25.29
N ARG A 346 -12.82 -7.73 -26.20
CA ARG A 346 -12.86 -7.40 -27.63
C ARG A 346 -14.32 -7.18 -28.06
N LEU A 347 -14.53 -6.19 -28.92
CA LEU A 347 -15.87 -5.88 -29.43
C LEU A 347 -16.42 -7.06 -30.23
N SER A 348 -17.59 -7.57 -29.82
CA SER A 348 -18.40 -8.55 -30.56
C SER A 348 -19.79 -7.96 -30.71
N THR A 349 -20.38 -8.10 -31.90
CA THR A 349 -21.72 -7.59 -32.20
C THR A 349 -22.77 -8.26 -31.31
N GLU A 350 -22.71 -9.59 -31.13
CA GLU A 350 -23.69 -10.30 -30.31
C GLU A 350 -23.62 -9.91 -28.83
N ALA A 351 -22.41 -9.70 -28.31
CA ALA A 351 -22.22 -9.26 -26.92
C ALA A 351 -22.70 -7.82 -26.72
N LEU A 352 -22.41 -6.95 -27.68
CA LEU A 352 -22.82 -5.55 -27.66
C LEU A 352 -24.35 -5.40 -27.67
N ASP A 353 -25.04 -6.15 -28.53
CA ASP A 353 -26.50 -6.09 -28.64
C ASP A 353 -27.19 -6.51 -27.33
N LYS A 354 -26.69 -7.56 -26.67
CA LYS A 354 -27.18 -7.99 -25.35
C LYS A 354 -27.01 -6.92 -24.28
N ASP A 355 -25.85 -6.27 -24.23
CA ASP A 355 -25.61 -5.20 -23.26
C ASP A 355 -26.41 -3.94 -23.59
N LEU A 356 -26.70 -3.66 -24.87
CA LEU A 356 -27.58 -2.55 -25.28
C LEU A 356 -29.02 -2.77 -24.81
N GLU A 357 -29.53 -3.98 -25.01
CA GLU A 357 -30.85 -4.38 -24.49
C GLU A 357 -30.89 -4.24 -22.97
N LYS A 358 -29.88 -4.76 -22.26
CA LYS A 358 -29.77 -4.60 -20.80
C LYS A 358 -29.69 -3.13 -20.38
N ALA A 359 -28.95 -2.30 -21.11
CA ALA A 359 -28.87 -0.86 -20.86
C ALA A 359 -30.24 -0.18 -21.02
N GLU A 360 -31.05 -0.60 -21.99
CA GLU A 360 -32.39 -0.06 -22.17
C GLU A 360 -33.36 -0.53 -21.08
N LEU A 361 -33.36 -1.83 -20.77
CA LEU A 361 -34.20 -2.44 -19.73
C LEU A 361 -33.93 -1.84 -18.35
N THR A 362 -32.66 -1.66 -17.98
CA THR A 362 -32.28 -1.05 -16.68
C THR A 362 -32.67 0.42 -16.54
N ARG A 363 -32.99 1.12 -17.64
CA ARG A 363 -33.51 2.50 -17.61
C ARG A 363 -35.03 2.55 -17.61
N ARG A 364 -35.68 1.65 -18.34
CA ARG A 364 -37.15 1.54 -18.39
C ARG A 364 -37.72 0.96 -17.09
N GLU A 365 -37.11 -0.11 -16.59
CA GLU A 365 -37.56 -0.85 -15.40
C GLU A 365 -36.37 -1.11 -14.44
N PRO A 366 -35.85 -0.06 -13.77
CA PRO A 366 -34.65 -0.17 -12.93
C PRO A 366 -34.83 -1.13 -11.75
N ASN A 367 -36.04 -1.30 -11.25
CA ASN A 367 -36.37 -2.19 -10.14
C ASN A 367 -36.29 -3.68 -10.48
N VAL A 368 -36.44 -4.03 -11.76
CA VAL A 368 -36.41 -5.43 -12.24
C VAL A 368 -35.01 -5.80 -12.70
N TYR A 369 -34.40 -4.96 -13.55
CA TYR A 369 -33.14 -5.27 -14.21
C TYR A 369 -31.93 -4.57 -13.59
N GLY A 370 -32.15 -3.47 -12.88
CA GLY A 370 -31.09 -2.66 -12.30
C GLY A 370 -30.54 -3.27 -11.01
N ARG A 371 -29.26 -2.98 -10.74
CA ARG A 371 -28.59 -3.48 -9.55
C ARG A 371 -28.75 -2.50 -8.40
N ARG A 372 -29.36 -2.93 -7.29
CA ARG A 372 -29.44 -2.13 -6.07
C ARG A 372 -28.11 -2.21 -5.32
N PHE A 373 -27.61 -1.09 -4.78
CA PHE A 373 -26.38 -1.08 -3.97
C PHE A 373 -26.69 -0.61 -2.55
N LYS A 374 -25.99 -1.18 -1.57
CA LYS A 374 -25.97 -0.64 -0.21
C LYS A 374 -24.85 0.40 -0.13
N ILE A 375 -25.13 1.57 0.41
CA ILE A 375 -24.08 2.55 0.76
C ILE A 375 -23.88 2.45 2.26
N GLU A 376 -22.63 2.28 2.68
CA GLU A 376 -22.28 2.15 4.09
C GLU A 376 -21.14 3.10 4.45
N THR A 377 -21.40 4.03 5.37
CA THR A 377 -20.37 4.83 6.02
C THR A 377 -19.81 4.05 7.20
N CYS A 378 -18.49 3.90 7.27
CA CYS A 378 -17.87 3.15 8.36
C CYS A 378 -16.52 3.71 8.80
N LEU A 379 -16.15 3.40 10.04
CA LEU A 379 -14.82 3.61 10.60
C LEU A 379 -14.08 2.27 10.64
N ILE A 380 -12.92 2.17 10.01
CA ILE A 380 -12.01 1.03 10.12
C ILE A 380 -10.84 1.43 11.05
N VAL A 381 -10.69 0.73 12.16
CA VAL A 381 -9.64 0.99 13.15
C VAL A 381 -8.60 -0.11 13.12
N VAL A 382 -7.33 0.26 12.93
CA VAL A 382 -6.17 -0.65 12.97
C VAL A 382 -5.20 -0.26 14.09
N GLU A 383 -4.24 -1.12 14.42
CA GLU A 383 -3.24 -0.82 15.45
C GLU A 383 -2.15 0.15 14.96
N SER A 384 -1.64 0.00 13.73
CA SER A 384 -0.47 0.76 13.26
C SER A 384 -0.76 1.81 12.17
N PRO A 385 -0.02 2.94 12.14
CA PRO A 385 -0.14 3.94 11.08
C PRO A 385 0.22 3.43 9.68
N THR A 386 1.19 2.51 9.57
CA THR A 386 1.60 1.93 8.28
C THR A 386 0.45 1.15 7.70
N LYS A 387 -0.18 0.27 8.48
CA LYS A 387 -1.34 -0.51 8.05
C LYS A 387 -2.50 0.37 7.62
N ALA A 388 -2.84 1.41 8.40
CA ALA A 388 -3.91 2.36 8.05
C ALA A 388 -3.65 3.03 6.68
N LYS A 389 -2.40 3.46 6.46
CA LYS A 389 -1.98 4.08 5.21
C LYS A 389 -2.00 3.07 4.05
N THR A 390 -1.50 1.85 4.23
CA THR A 390 -1.49 0.82 3.18
C THR A 390 -2.92 0.50 2.73
N ILE A 391 -3.81 0.21 3.68
CA ILE A 391 -5.23 -0.10 3.41
C ILE A 391 -5.92 1.04 2.68
N ALA A 392 -5.73 2.28 3.15
CA ALA A 392 -6.38 3.44 2.53
C ALA A 392 -5.94 3.69 1.08
N TYR A 393 -4.76 3.21 0.69
CA TYR A 393 -4.21 3.39 -0.65
C TYR A 393 -4.57 2.26 -1.63
N PHE A 394 -5.23 1.18 -1.19
CA PHE A 394 -5.63 0.07 -2.06
C PHE A 394 -6.49 0.51 -3.25
N PHE A 395 -7.37 1.49 -3.04
CA PHE A 395 -8.36 1.91 -4.03
C PHE A 395 -8.05 3.29 -4.63
N GLY A 396 -6.77 3.70 -4.57
CA GLY A 396 -6.30 4.98 -5.06
C GLY A 396 -5.85 5.92 -3.94
N LYS A 397 -5.72 7.21 -4.23
CA LYS A 397 -5.20 8.19 -3.27
C LYS A 397 -6.33 8.64 -2.32
N PRO A 398 -6.26 8.34 -1.00
CA PRO A 398 -7.30 8.75 -0.06
C PRO A 398 -7.26 10.26 0.21
N ALA A 399 -8.40 10.79 0.65
CA ALA A 399 -8.45 12.08 1.33
C ALA A 399 -7.87 11.93 2.76
N LYS A 400 -7.44 13.04 3.36
CA LYS A 400 -6.87 13.03 4.71
C LYS A 400 -7.58 14.05 5.57
N ARG A 401 -7.91 13.65 6.78
CA ARG A 401 -8.49 14.50 7.81
C ARG A 401 -7.68 14.35 9.09
N LYS A 402 -7.53 15.43 9.84
CA LYS A 402 -6.92 15.46 11.17
C LYS A 402 -8.02 15.64 12.21
N ILE A 403 -8.09 14.71 13.15
CA ILE A 403 -9.04 14.76 14.27
C ILE A 403 -8.23 14.53 15.54
N GLY A 404 -8.07 15.61 16.32
CA GLY A 404 -7.15 15.60 17.45
C GLY A 404 -5.75 15.12 17.02
N PRO A 405 -5.16 14.13 17.72
CA PRO A 405 -3.85 13.57 17.36
C PRO A 405 -3.89 12.62 16.15
N LEU A 406 -5.07 12.20 15.68
CA LEU A 406 -5.21 11.21 14.62
C LEU A 406 -5.15 11.82 13.22
N THR A 407 -4.45 11.12 12.33
CA THR A 407 -4.60 11.30 10.88
C THR A 407 -5.52 10.19 10.38
N VAL A 408 -6.68 10.60 9.87
CA VAL A 408 -7.72 9.74 9.33
C VAL A 408 -7.61 9.77 7.81
N TYR A 409 -7.64 8.60 7.19
CA TYR A 409 -7.67 8.46 5.74
C TYR A 409 -9.08 8.12 5.28
N GLU A 410 -9.62 8.90 4.35
CA GLU A 410 -10.97 8.67 3.83
C GLU A 410 -10.89 8.17 2.39
N THR A 411 -11.56 7.04 2.15
CA THR A 411 -11.58 6.38 0.85
C THR A 411 -12.93 5.73 0.59
N SER A 412 -13.25 5.52 -0.68
CA SER A 412 -14.51 4.88 -1.08
C SER A 412 -14.23 3.73 -2.04
N PHE A 413 -14.84 2.57 -1.78
CA PHE A 413 -14.63 1.38 -2.60
C PHE A 413 -15.83 0.45 -2.59
N TYR A 414 -16.02 -0.23 -3.71
CA TYR A 414 -17.09 -1.19 -3.90
C TYR A 414 -16.64 -2.60 -3.50
N ASN A 415 -17.47 -3.30 -2.73
CA ASN A 415 -17.27 -4.70 -2.37
C ASN A 415 -18.22 -5.61 -3.15
N PRO A 416 -17.71 -6.43 -4.09
CA PRO A 416 -18.53 -7.32 -4.89
C PRO A 416 -19.13 -8.49 -4.11
N HIS A 417 -18.54 -8.89 -2.98
CA HIS A 417 -19.00 -10.04 -2.19
C HIS A 417 -20.35 -9.80 -1.50
N ASN A 418 -20.64 -8.56 -1.14
CA ASN A 418 -21.87 -8.18 -0.43
C ASN A 418 -22.59 -6.98 -1.08
N ASN A 419 -22.19 -6.59 -2.29
CA ASN A 419 -22.81 -5.54 -3.08
C ASN A 419 -22.92 -4.19 -2.35
N THR A 420 -21.90 -3.83 -1.57
CA THR A 420 -21.86 -2.63 -0.73
C THR A 420 -20.78 -1.66 -1.20
N LEU A 421 -21.12 -0.37 -1.35
CA LEU A 421 -20.17 0.72 -1.44
C LEU A 421 -19.83 1.19 -0.02
N TYR A 422 -18.56 1.03 0.35
CA TYR A 422 -18.03 1.54 1.59
C TYR A 422 -17.52 2.96 1.40
N ILE A 423 -17.91 3.86 2.29
CA ILE A 423 -17.28 5.17 2.51
C ILE A 423 -16.54 5.05 3.84
N ALA A 424 -15.26 4.68 3.77
CA ALA A 424 -14.48 4.27 4.92
C ALA A 424 -13.58 5.40 5.42
N SER A 425 -13.69 5.71 6.71
CA SER A 425 -12.69 6.45 7.48
C SER A 425 -11.73 5.43 8.11
N ILE A 426 -10.44 5.51 7.81
CA ILE A 426 -9.44 4.56 8.31
C ILE A 426 -8.51 5.29 9.28
N ALA A 427 -8.43 4.79 10.51
CA ALA A 427 -7.64 5.40 11.59
C ALA A 427 -6.79 4.34 12.32
N SER A 428 -5.72 4.77 13.00
CA SER A 428 -4.87 3.88 13.80
C SER A 428 -4.79 4.28 15.27
N THR A 429 -4.71 3.29 16.17
CA THR A 429 -4.53 3.51 17.61
C THR A 429 -3.07 3.76 18.03
N ARG A 430 -2.13 3.57 17.09
CA ARG A 430 -0.67 3.62 17.31
C ARG A 430 -0.22 2.59 18.37
N GLY A 431 -0.75 1.38 18.33
CA GLY A 431 -0.57 0.32 19.33
C GLY A 431 -1.67 0.32 20.40
N HIS A 432 -1.38 -0.21 21.60
CA HIS A 432 -2.33 -0.26 22.73
C HIS A 432 -2.84 1.12 23.15
N LEU A 433 -4.10 1.22 23.56
CA LEU A 433 -4.68 2.45 24.12
C LEU A 433 -4.49 2.51 25.65
N PHE A 434 -4.65 1.37 26.30
CA PHE A 434 -4.58 1.22 27.75
C PHE A 434 -3.60 0.12 28.17
N ASP A 435 -3.03 0.24 29.35
CA ASP A 435 -2.24 -0.81 30.00
C ASP A 435 -2.53 -0.85 31.50
N LEU A 436 -2.13 -1.93 32.17
CA LEU A 436 -2.25 -2.07 33.61
C LEU A 436 -1.57 -0.91 34.30
N THR A 437 -2.30 -0.23 35.19
CA THR A 437 -1.81 0.93 35.93
C THR A 437 -0.51 0.61 36.67
N VAL A 438 0.36 1.62 36.79
CA VAL A 438 1.56 1.56 37.63
C VAL A 438 1.31 2.14 39.03
N GLU A 439 0.11 2.66 39.28
CA GLU A 439 -0.31 3.13 40.60
C GLU A 439 -0.38 1.98 41.61
N GLU A 440 -0.24 2.31 42.89
CA GLU A 440 -0.29 1.37 44.01
C GLU A 440 -1.73 0.90 44.28
N ILE A 441 -2.31 0.17 43.32
CA ILE A 441 -3.67 -0.38 43.38
C ILE A 441 -3.59 -1.91 43.42
N GLY A 442 -4.11 -2.50 44.50
CA GLY A 442 -4.11 -3.94 44.70
C GLY A 442 -2.70 -4.54 44.57
N VAL A 443 -2.62 -5.72 43.94
CA VAL A 443 -1.35 -6.39 43.64
C VAL A 443 -0.87 -5.94 42.25
N TYR A 444 -0.01 -4.92 42.23
CA TYR A 444 0.63 -4.37 41.01
C TYR A 444 -0.35 -3.95 39.89
N GLY A 445 -1.47 -3.32 40.27
CA GLY A 445 -2.53 -2.86 39.36
C GLY A 445 -3.68 -3.84 39.19
N VAL A 446 -3.76 -4.89 40.02
CA VAL A 446 -4.81 -5.90 39.98
C VAL A 446 -5.48 -6.00 41.35
N VAL A 447 -6.77 -5.69 41.42
CA VAL A 447 -7.56 -5.87 42.64
C VAL A 447 -7.91 -7.35 42.76
N VAL A 448 -7.58 -7.94 43.90
CA VAL A 448 -7.87 -9.34 44.24
C VAL A 448 -8.68 -9.33 45.53
N ASP A 449 -9.92 -9.79 45.46
CA ASP A 449 -10.79 -10.04 46.62
C ASP A 449 -11.40 -11.45 46.51
N GLU A 450 -12.15 -11.88 47.53
CA GLU A 450 -12.72 -13.24 47.60
C GLU A 450 -13.65 -13.61 46.43
N HIS A 451 -14.12 -12.62 45.67
CA HIS A 451 -15.14 -12.81 44.64
C HIS A 451 -14.69 -12.40 43.24
N ARG A 452 -13.61 -11.62 43.08
CA ARG A 452 -13.13 -11.18 41.76
C ARG A 452 -11.62 -10.93 41.70
N ILE A 453 -11.10 -11.12 40.49
CA ILE A 453 -9.80 -10.63 40.03
C ILE A 453 -10.07 -9.55 38.98
N ALA A 454 -9.76 -8.30 39.31
CA ALA A 454 -10.09 -7.14 38.50
C ALA A 454 -8.82 -6.33 38.14
N PRO A 455 -8.30 -6.48 36.91
CA PRO A 455 -7.20 -5.64 36.43
C PRO A 455 -7.66 -4.19 36.23
N VAL A 456 -6.86 -3.23 36.70
CA VAL A 456 -7.13 -1.79 36.58
C VAL A 456 -6.24 -1.21 35.48
N TYR A 457 -6.88 -0.60 34.48
CA TYR A 457 -6.21 -0.04 33.31
C TYR A 457 -6.25 1.48 33.32
N SER A 458 -5.18 2.11 32.85
CA SER A 458 -5.09 3.55 32.60
C SER A 458 -4.62 3.82 31.17
N SER A 459 -4.87 5.03 30.66
CA SER A 459 -4.38 5.42 29.34
C SER A 459 -2.86 5.41 29.31
N ILE A 460 -2.30 4.93 28.20
CA ILE A 460 -0.85 4.93 28.01
C ILE A 460 -0.40 6.37 27.72
N LYS A 461 0.61 6.78 28.47
CA LYS A 461 1.28 8.08 28.38
C LYS A 461 2.73 7.88 27.97
N ARG A 462 3.27 8.82 27.19
CA ARG A 462 4.71 8.91 26.89
C ARG A 462 5.25 10.24 27.40
N CYS A 463 6.24 10.20 28.27
CA CYS A 463 6.95 11.41 28.68
C CYS A 463 7.87 11.87 27.54
N LEU A 464 7.74 13.11 27.08
CA LEU A 464 8.58 13.67 26.02
C LEU A 464 9.96 14.13 26.52
N GLN A 465 10.16 14.17 27.85
CA GLN A 465 11.44 14.52 28.46
C GLN A 465 12.35 13.31 28.70
N CYS A 466 11.82 12.21 29.27
CA CYS A 466 12.60 10.99 29.55
C CYS A 466 12.26 9.81 28.62
N GLU A 467 11.37 10.02 27.66
CA GLU A 467 10.93 9.07 26.63
C GLU A 467 10.23 7.79 27.10
N ARG A 468 10.14 7.57 28.42
CA ARG A 468 9.47 6.40 29.03
C ARG A 468 7.97 6.43 28.81
N GLN A 469 7.41 5.24 28.64
CA GLN A 469 5.96 5.00 28.63
C GLN A 469 5.49 4.51 29.99
N PHE A 470 4.29 4.93 30.39
CA PHE A 470 3.65 4.51 31.63
C PHE A 470 2.13 4.60 31.49
N ALA A 471 1.40 3.90 32.35
CA ALA A 471 -0.06 3.98 32.44
C ALA A 471 -0.45 4.44 33.84
N SER A 472 -0.90 5.67 33.96
CA SER A 472 -1.34 6.29 35.22
C SER A 472 -2.31 7.42 34.92
N ASN A 473 -3.19 7.73 35.86
CA ASN A 473 -4.08 8.88 35.83
C ASN A 473 -3.35 10.18 36.22
N ASP A 474 -2.14 10.13 36.77
CA ASP A 474 -1.35 11.31 37.14
C ASP A 474 -0.97 12.16 35.91
N SER A 475 -1.03 13.47 36.09
CA SER A 475 -0.62 14.49 35.13
C SER A 475 0.91 14.64 35.01
N ARG A 476 1.69 14.02 35.92
CA ARG A 476 3.16 14.05 35.92
C ARG A 476 3.77 12.68 35.66
N CYS A 477 4.99 12.70 35.13
CA CYS A 477 5.75 11.48 34.87
C CYS A 477 6.25 10.87 36.18
N PRO A 478 5.98 9.58 36.47
CA PRO A 478 6.39 8.96 37.73
C PRO A 478 7.91 8.76 37.85
N TYR A 479 8.66 8.95 36.75
CA TYR A 479 10.11 8.74 36.71
C TYR A 479 10.93 10.02 36.76
N CYS A 480 10.44 11.11 36.16
CA CYS A 480 11.18 12.38 36.08
C CYS A 480 10.36 13.61 36.50
N SER A 481 9.12 13.42 36.97
CA SER A 481 8.19 14.46 37.41
C SER A 481 7.82 15.54 36.37
N SER A 482 8.20 15.34 35.10
CA SER A 482 7.84 16.22 33.98
C SER A 482 6.34 16.18 33.69
N ASP A 483 5.76 17.32 33.32
CA ASP A 483 4.39 17.48 32.82
C ASP A 483 4.30 17.40 31.28
N ASN A 484 5.45 17.34 30.59
CA ASN A 484 5.51 17.26 29.14
C ASN A 484 5.20 15.83 28.65
N ILE A 485 3.92 15.49 28.59
CA ILE A 485 3.39 14.14 28.37
C ILE A 485 2.44 14.10 27.18
N GLU A 486 2.60 13.09 26.33
CA GLU A 486 1.63 12.70 25.31
C GLU A 486 0.71 11.60 25.86
N ASP A 487 -0.60 11.83 25.89
CA ASP A 487 -1.60 10.89 26.39
C ASP A 487 -2.46 10.32 25.24
N LYS A 488 -2.63 9.00 25.23
CA LYS A 488 -3.51 8.31 24.29
C LYS A 488 -5.00 8.58 24.47
N ILE A 489 -5.42 9.24 25.54
CA ILE A 489 -6.82 9.67 25.70
C ILE A 489 -7.29 10.55 24.53
N GLY A 490 -6.40 11.40 23.97
CA GLY A 490 -6.73 12.19 22.79
C GLY A 490 -7.01 11.35 21.55
N ILE A 491 -6.43 10.15 21.45
CA ILE A 491 -6.76 9.17 20.39
C ILE A 491 -8.16 8.58 20.65
N VAL A 492 -8.47 8.24 21.90
CA VAL A 492 -9.78 7.71 22.30
C VAL A 492 -10.90 8.69 21.94
N ASP A 493 -10.75 9.97 22.28
CA ASP A 493 -11.77 10.98 21.98
C ASP A 493 -11.94 11.22 20.48
N ALA A 494 -10.85 11.17 19.71
CA ALA A 494 -10.91 11.23 18.26
C ALA A 494 -11.66 10.01 17.66
N LEU A 495 -11.45 8.80 18.19
CA LEU A 495 -12.17 7.60 17.78
C LEU A 495 -13.66 7.66 18.13
N ARG A 496 -14.02 8.15 19.32
CA ARG A 496 -15.42 8.36 19.73
C ARG A 496 -16.15 9.31 18.80
N LYS A 497 -15.50 10.42 18.42
CA LYS A 497 -16.05 11.37 17.44
C LYS A 497 -16.28 10.71 16.08
N LEU A 498 -15.30 9.93 15.58
CA LEU A 498 -15.44 9.21 14.32
C LEU A 498 -16.52 8.13 14.36
N ALA A 499 -16.67 7.44 15.49
CA ALA A 499 -17.72 6.44 15.69
C ALA A 499 -19.11 7.08 15.60
N LEU A 500 -19.31 8.24 16.23
CA LEU A 500 -20.56 9.02 16.11
C LEU A 500 -20.83 9.46 14.68
N GLU A 501 -19.80 9.90 13.94
CA GLU A 501 -19.94 10.36 12.56
C GLU A 501 -20.31 9.24 11.58
N THR A 502 -19.84 8.01 11.83
CA THR A 502 -19.96 6.90 10.87
C THR A 502 -21.05 5.90 11.21
N GLY A 503 -21.40 5.73 12.49
CA GLY A 503 -22.38 4.75 12.98
C GLY A 503 -21.88 3.30 13.01
N ILE A 504 -21.05 2.89 12.06
CA ILE A 504 -20.53 1.51 11.95
C ILE A 504 -19.02 1.48 12.11
N VAL A 505 -18.51 0.66 13.03
CA VAL A 505 -17.08 0.51 13.30
C VAL A 505 -16.62 -0.93 13.03
N TYR A 506 -15.59 -1.06 12.20
CA TYR A 506 -14.85 -2.28 11.95
C TYR A 506 -13.48 -2.20 12.64
N ILE A 507 -13.19 -3.14 13.52
CA ILE A 507 -11.88 -3.24 14.17
C ILE A 507 -11.05 -4.29 13.42
N ALA A 508 -9.91 -3.86 12.89
CA ALA A 508 -9.04 -4.60 11.99
C ALA A 508 -7.61 -4.73 12.56
N THR A 509 -7.51 -5.04 13.84
CA THR A 509 -6.22 -5.29 14.52
C THR A 509 -5.61 -6.63 14.10
N ASP A 510 -4.35 -6.87 14.45
CA ASP A 510 -3.66 -8.14 14.17
C ASP A 510 -4.46 -9.37 14.64
N PRO A 511 -4.41 -10.50 13.91
CA PRO A 511 -5.22 -11.68 14.21
C PRO A 511 -4.67 -12.54 15.37
N ASP A 512 -4.02 -11.94 16.37
CA ASP A 512 -3.50 -12.64 17.56
C ASP A 512 -4.23 -12.24 18.86
N THR A 513 -3.81 -12.82 19.99
CA THR A 513 -4.38 -12.50 21.31
C THR A 513 -4.14 -11.05 21.72
N GLU A 514 -3.02 -10.45 21.32
CA GLU A 514 -2.68 -9.05 21.59
C GLU A 514 -3.62 -8.11 20.82
N GLY A 515 -3.77 -8.35 19.51
CA GLY A 515 -4.69 -7.65 18.64
C GLY A 515 -6.15 -7.79 19.06
N GLU A 516 -6.57 -8.95 19.58
CA GLU A 516 -7.92 -9.11 20.13
C GLU A 516 -8.12 -8.29 21.43
N LYS A 517 -7.10 -8.16 22.28
CA LYS A 517 -7.17 -7.26 23.43
C LYS A 517 -7.22 -5.79 23.01
N ILE A 518 -6.42 -5.37 22.03
CA ILE A 518 -6.52 -4.01 21.48
C ILE A 518 -7.92 -3.77 20.91
N ALA A 519 -8.49 -4.77 20.23
CA ALA A 519 -9.85 -4.68 19.73
C ALA A 519 -10.88 -4.54 20.85
N TRP A 520 -10.68 -5.25 21.97
CA TRP A 520 -11.52 -5.10 23.16
C TRP A 520 -11.42 -3.71 23.78
N ASP A 521 -10.23 -3.14 23.88
CA ASP A 521 -10.01 -1.77 24.36
C ASP A 521 -10.75 -0.75 23.47
N ILE A 522 -10.63 -0.89 22.14
CA ILE A 522 -11.34 -0.03 21.17
C ILE A 522 -12.84 -0.20 21.32
N TYR A 523 -13.33 -1.44 21.43
CA TYR A 523 -14.74 -1.74 21.64
C TYR A 523 -15.27 -1.02 22.88
N LEU A 524 -14.60 -1.14 24.03
CA LEU A 524 -15.00 -0.45 25.25
C LEU A 524 -14.96 1.08 25.11
N ALA A 525 -14.00 1.61 24.36
CA ALA A 525 -13.85 3.05 24.15
C ALA A 525 -14.97 3.66 23.30
N VAL A 526 -15.53 2.91 22.34
CA VAL A 526 -16.45 3.44 21.31
C VAL A 526 -17.84 2.79 21.27
N ASN A 527 -18.13 1.74 22.05
CA ASN A 527 -19.41 1.00 21.98
C ASN A 527 -20.66 1.85 22.25
N THR A 528 -20.57 2.92 23.04
CA THR A 528 -21.68 3.85 23.30
C THR A 528 -21.88 4.87 22.19
N TYR A 529 -20.92 4.97 21.26
CA TYR A 529 -20.85 5.97 20.21
C TYR A 529 -21.11 5.40 18.81
N ALA A 530 -21.07 4.06 18.67
CA ALA A 530 -21.32 3.35 17.43
C ALA A 530 -22.64 2.56 17.51
N GLU A 531 -23.42 2.57 16.43
CA GLU A 531 -24.62 1.71 16.29
C GLU A 531 -24.25 0.24 16.13
N LYS A 532 -23.19 -0.04 15.36
CA LYS A 532 -22.72 -1.41 15.08
C LYS A 532 -21.20 -1.49 15.18
N LEU A 533 -20.73 -2.58 15.78
CA LEU A 533 -19.32 -2.82 16.04
C LEU A 533 -18.96 -4.25 15.65
N PHE A 534 -17.96 -4.36 14.79
CA PHE A 534 -17.54 -5.62 14.18
C PHE A 534 -16.03 -5.79 14.29
N ARG A 535 -15.59 -7.06 14.32
CA ARG A 535 -14.19 -7.46 14.25
C ARG A 535 -13.95 -8.12 12.89
N ILE A 536 -12.90 -7.68 12.19
CA ILE A 536 -12.45 -8.25 10.92
C ILE A 536 -10.98 -8.62 11.05
N GLU A 537 -10.56 -9.76 10.50
CA GLU A 537 -9.19 -10.25 10.56
C GLU A 537 -8.56 -10.20 9.17
N LEU A 538 -7.30 -9.77 9.12
CA LEU A 538 -6.53 -9.69 7.88
C LEU A 538 -5.26 -10.51 8.08
N HIS A 539 -5.20 -11.67 7.43
CA HIS A 539 -4.00 -12.51 7.43
C HIS A 539 -2.94 -12.01 6.42
N GLU A 540 -3.39 -11.17 5.49
CA GLU A 540 -2.57 -10.41 4.56
C GLU A 540 -3.14 -8.99 4.41
N ILE A 541 -2.25 -8.00 4.26
CA ILE A 541 -2.67 -6.63 3.98
C ILE A 541 -2.83 -6.46 2.47
N THR A 542 -3.93 -7.00 1.92
CA THR A 542 -4.30 -6.92 0.50
C THR A 542 -5.74 -6.45 0.28
N PRO A 543 -6.08 -5.88 -0.90
CA PRO A 543 -7.45 -5.49 -1.20
C PRO A 543 -8.45 -6.66 -1.16
N SER A 544 -8.05 -7.83 -1.67
CA SER A 544 -8.89 -9.03 -1.69
C SER A 544 -9.27 -9.48 -0.28
N GLU A 545 -8.29 -9.55 0.62
CA GLU A 545 -8.51 -9.97 2.00
C GLU A 545 -9.41 -8.99 2.74
N LEU A 546 -9.21 -7.68 2.57
CA LEU A 546 -10.07 -6.66 3.15
C LEU A 546 -11.53 -6.81 2.71
N LEU A 547 -11.77 -7.02 1.41
CA LEU A 547 -13.13 -7.16 0.89
C LEU A 547 -13.81 -8.43 1.41
N LYS A 548 -13.09 -9.55 1.51
CA LYS A 548 -13.60 -10.79 2.11
C LYS A 548 -13.92 -10.61 3.60
N ALA A 549 -13.05 -9.95 4.35
CA ALA A 549 -13.20 -9.73 5.78
C ALA A 549 -14.37 -8.77 6.09
N LEU A 550 -14.56 -7.71 5.29
CA LEU A 550 -15.71 -6.81 5.40
C LEU A 550 -17.04 -7.48 5.03
N ALA A 551 -17.02 -8.49 4.14
CA ALA A 551 -18.21 -9.26 3.80
C ALA A 551 -18.58 -10.28 4.89
N ASN A 552 -17.60 -10.74 5.68
CA ASN A 552 -17.80 -11.76 6.72
C ASN A 552 -17.25 -11.30 8.09
N PRO A 553 -17.76 -10.19 8.66
CA PRO A 553 -17.31 -9.73 9.96
C PRO A 553 -17.74 -10.69 11.08
N ARG A 554 -16.93 -10.78 12.14
CA ARG A 554 -17.24 -11.55 13.35
C ARG A 554 -17.44 -10.65 14.58
N LYS A 555 -17.90 -11.26 15.67
CA LYS A 555 -17.89 -10.65 17.01
C LYS A 555 -16.51 -10.82 17.65
N LEU A 556 -16.19 -9.99 18.65
CA LEU A 556 -14.99 -10.15 19.47
C LEU A 556 -15.02 -11.47 20.25
N ASN A 557 -13.87 -12.13 20.31
CA ASN A 557 -13.66 -13.37 21.02
C ASN A 557 -13.15 -13.10 22.43
N LYS A 558 -14.07 -13.14 23.40
CA LYS A 558 -13.75 -12.91 24.82
C LYS A 558 -12.73 -13.92 25.38
N ARG A 559 -12.58 -15.11 24.80
CA ARG A 559 -11.59 -16.10 25.27
C ARG A 559 -10.16 -15.65 24.97
N LEU A 560 -9.92 -15.11 23.78
CA LEU A 560 -8.61 -14.56 23.40
C LEU A 560 -8.25 -13.34 24.25
N VAL A 561 -9.24 -12.46 24.52
CA VAL A 561 -9.05 -11.32 25.43
C VAL A 561 -8.67 -11.80 26.83
N LYS A 562 -9.41 -12.76 27.39
CA LYS A 562 -9.08 -13.34 28.71
C LYS A 562 -7.70 -13.98 28.73
N ALA A 563 -7.31 -14.70 27.68
CA ALA A 563 -5.98 -15.28 27.58
C ALA A 563 -4.88 -14.21 27.61
N GLN A 564 -5.08 -13.09 26.91
CA GLN A 564 -4.16 -11.95 26.94
C GLN A 564 -4.09 -11.32 28.34
N ILE A 565 -5.25 -11.11 28.99
CA ILE A 565 -5.33 -10.53 30.34
C ILE A 565 -4.58 -11.41 31.35
N VAL A 566 -4.84 -12.73 31.34
CA VAL A 566 -4.16 -13.68 32.24
C VAL A 566 -2.66 -13.65 32.03
N ARG A 567 -2.20 -13.73 30.77
CA ARG A 567 -0.77 -13.61 30.45
C ARG A 567 -0.18 -12.30 30.97
N ARG A 568 -0.87 -11.18 30.77
CA ARG A 568 -0.38 -9.85 31.20
C ARG A 568 -0.30 -9.72 32.72
N ILE A 569 -1.26 -10.28 33.45
CA ILE A 569 -1.25 -10.32 34.92
C ILE A 569 -0.12 -11.22 35.42
N GLU A 570 0.03 -12.42 34.86
CA GLU A 570 1.08 -13.37 35.23
C GLU A 570 2.48 -12.76 35.04
N ASP A 571 2.73 -12.17 33.87
CA ASP A 571 4.01 -11.51 33.57
C ASP A 571 4.25 -10.31 34.51
N ARG A 572 3.20 -9.56 34.89
CA ARG A 572 3.29 -8.43 35.84
C ARG A 572 3.61 -8.90 37.25
N TRP A 573 2.87 -9.87 37.78
CA TRP A 573 3.01 -10.34 39.15
C TRP A 573 4.35 -11.04 39.37
N ILE A 574 4.69 -12.00 38.51
CA ILE A 574 5.97 -12.73 38.62
C ILE A 574 7.12 -11.76 38.38
N GLY A 575 7.02 -10.93 37.34
CA GLY A 575 8.07 -10.01 36.96
C GLY A 575 8.38 -9.00 38.07
N PHE A 576 7.38 -8.29 38.58
CA PHE A 576 7.59 -7.26 39.60
C PHE A 576 8.03 -7.85 40.93
N THR A 577 7.44 -8.98 41.35
CA THR A 577 7.79 -9.62 42.63
C THR A 577 9.25 -10.10 42.63
N LEU A 578 9.65 -10.83 41.58
CA LEU A 578 11.03 -11.32 41.47
C LEU A 578 12.01 -10.18 41.25
N SER A 579 11.65 -9.16 40.46
CA SER A 579 12.52 -8.00 40.24
C SER A 579 12.76 -7.24 41.54
N LYS A 580 11.72 -6.97 42.34
CA LYS A 580 11.88 -6.33 43.67
C LYS A 580 12.79 -7.16 44.58
N HIS A 581 12.62 -8.48 44.59
CA HIS A 581 13.48 -9.36 45.38
C HIS A 581 14.95 -9.31 44.92
N LEU A 582 15.22 -9.33 43.62
CA LEU A 582 16.58 -9.19 43.09
C LEU A 582 17.18 -7.81 43.41
N GLN A 583 16.39 -6.75 43.25
CA GLN A 583 16.81 -5.38 43.53
C GLN A 583 17.15 -5.19 45.01
N SER A 584 16.38 -5.79 45.93
CA SER A 584 16.70 -5.76 47.36
C SER A 584 17.93 -6.60 47.72
N THR A 585 18.11 -7.74 47.07
CA THR A 585 19.20 -8.68 47.39
C THR A 585 20.56 -8.19 46.87
N TYR A 586 20.58 -7.55 45.69
CA TYR A 586 21.81 -7.10 45.04
C TYR A 586 21.99 -5.57 45.05
N GLU A 587 21.05 -4.82 45.61
CA GLU A 587 21.03 -3.34 45.66
C GLU A 587 21.12 -2.67 44.27
N MET A 588 20.62 -3.36 43.24
CA MET A 588 20.68 -2.90 41.83
C MET A 588 19.29 -2.71 41.25
N VAL A 589 18.83 -1.46 41.16
CA VAL A 589 17.46 -1.08 40.73
C VAL A 589 17.12 -1.42 39.27
N TRP A 590 18.12 -1.71 38.43
CA TRP A 590 17.92 -2.09 37.02
C TRP A 590 17.78 -3.60 36.81
N LEU A 591 17.88 -4.42 37.86
CA LEU A 591 17.65 -5.86 37.75
C LEU A 591 16.18 -6.16 37.50
N GLY A 592 15.94 -6.98 36.49
CA GLY A 592 14.62 -7.48 36.12
C GLY A 592 14.62 -9.00 36.06
N ALA A 593 13.54 -9.61 36.54
CA ALA A 593 13.24 -11.02 36.38
C ALA A 593 11.89 -11.18 35.70
N GLY A 594 11.70 -12.32 35.03
CA GLY A 594 10.46 -12.61 34.34
C GLY A 594 10.29 -14.11 34.14
N ARG A 595 9.04 -14.54 34.06
CA ARG A 595 8.66 -15.96 33.97
C ARG A 595 9.37 -16.72 32.86
N VAL A 596 9.60 -16.09 31.70
CA VAL A 596 10.26 -16.71 30.54
C VAL A 596 11.75 -16.33 30.47
N GLN A 597 12.09 -15.07 30.77
CA GLN A 597 13.47 -14.58 30.70
C GLN A 597 14.40 -15.34 31.65
N THR A 598 13.94 -15.63 32.88
CA THR A 598 14.76 -16.28 33.91
C THR A 598 15.11 -17.73 33.53
N PRO A 599 14.16 -18.60 33.11
CA PRO A 599 14.50 -19.94 32.63
C PRO A 599 15.42 -19.94 31.41
N VAL A 600 15.21 -19.04 30.43
CA VAL A 600 16.05 -18.95 29.23
C VAL A 600 17.48 -18.56 29.60
N LEU A 601 17.67 -17.60 30.51
CA LEU A 601 19.00 -17.27 31.03
C LEU A 601 19.65 -18.49 31.71
N GLY A 602 18.86 -19.25 32.48
CA GLY A 602 19.30 -20.52 33.08
C GLY A 602 19.78 -21.53 32.03
N TRP A 603 19.05 -21.70 30.92
CA TRP A 603 19.49 -22.57 29.81
C TRP A 603 20.79 -22.10 29.17
N ILE A 604 20.99 -20.79 29.00
CA ILE A 604 22.23 -20.23 28.47
C ILE A 604 23.41 -20.53 29.40
N VAL A 605 23.24 -20.33 30.71
CA VAL A 605 24.26 -20.64 31.72
C VAL A 605 24.57 -22.13 31.72
N ASN A 606 23.55 -22.99 31.78
CA ASN A 606 23.74 -24.44 31.77
C ASN A 606 24.44 -24.91 30.50
N ARG A 607 24.04 -24.39 29.32
CA ARG A 607 24.69 -24.69 28.05
C ARG A 607 26.15 -24.26 28.03
N TYR A 608 26.47 -23.11 28.63
CA TYR A 608 27.84 -22.64 28.73
C TYR A 608 28.70 -23.54 29.63
N GLU A 609 28.16 -24.01 30.75
CA GLU A 609 28.84 -24.96 31.62
C GLU A 609 29.01 -26.35 30.98
N GLU A 610 28.01 -26.84 30.24
CA GLU A 610 28.13 -28.04 29.40
C GLU A 610 29.24 -27.88 28.36
N TRP A 611 29.24 -26.75 27.64
CA TRP A 611 30.25 -26.45 26.62
C TRP A 611 31.67 -26.40 27.21
N LYS A 612 31.85 -25.83 28.41
CA LYS A 612 33.15 -25.83 29.11
C LYS A 612 33.68 -27.23 29.37
N LYS A 613 32.80 -28.18 29.74
CA LYS A 613 33.16 -29.58 30.02
C LYS A 613 33.45 -30.39 28.76
N GLN A 614 32.82 -30.01 27.63
CA GLN A 614 32.94 -30.71 26.35
C GLN A 614 34.05 -30.17 25.44
N LYS A 615 35.05 -29.46 25.98
CA LYS A 615 36.20 -29.00 25.19
C LYS A 615 36.97 -30.21 24.68
N ARG A 616 36.96 -30.41 23.35
CA ARG A 616 37.67 -31.49 22.66
C ARG A 616 38.84 -30.94 21.85
N TYR A 617 39.87 -31.76 21.70
CA TYR A 617 40.95 -31.54 20.74
C TYR A 617 40.48 -31.99 19.36
N ILE A 618 40.74 -31.20 18.32
CA ILE A 618 40.34 -31.52 16.96
C ILE A 618 41.58 -31.78 16.12
N VAL A 619 41.66 -32.97 15.52
CA VAL A 619 42.62 -33.25 14.44
C VAL A 619 41.89 -33.06 13.12
N LYS A 620 42.35 -32.09 12.32
CA LYS A 620 41.84 -31.84 10.98
C LYS A 620 42.80 -32.43 9.95
N VAL A 621 42.38 -33.54 9.33
CA VAL A 621 43.15 -34.23 8.30
C VAL A 621 42.74 -33.66 6.94
N LYS A 622 43.69 -33.04 6.22
CA LYS A 622 43.46 -32.55 4.87
C LYS A 622 43.91 -33.64 3.88
N LEU A 623 42.97 -34.18 3.12
CA LEU A 623 43.26 -35.15 2.07
C LEU A 623 43.63 -34.43 0.76
N THR A 624 44.29 -35.13 -0.15
CA THR A 624 44.84 -34.59 -1.41
C THR A 624 43.79 -33.93 -2.32
N ASP A 625 42.52 -34.36 -2.22
CA ASP A 625 41.41 -33.83 -3.02
C ASP A 625 40.33 -33.19 -2.14
N ILE A 626 40.51 -31.90 -1.80
CA ILE A 626 39.54 -30.90 -1.26
C ILE A 626 38.76 -31.29 0.04
N THR A 627 38.86 -32.53 0.51
CA THR A 627 38.07 -33.07 1.59
C THR A 627 38.89 -33.02 2.88
N SER A 628 38.39 -32.30 3.89
CA SER A 628 38.99 -32.34 5.23
C SER A 628 38.11 -33.14 6.17
N ILE A 629 38.68 -34.16 6.81
CA ILE A 629 38.01 -34.92 7.87
C ILE A 629 38.40 -34.29 9.20
N THR A 630 37.40 -34.04 10.05
CA THR A 630 37.59 -33.54 11.41
C THR A 630 37.27 -34.64 12.39
N ILE A 631 38.27 -35.05 13.17
CA ILE A 631 38.15 -36.11 14.16
C ILE A 631 38.35 -35.50 15.54
N PRO A 632 37.34 -35.56 16.42
CA PRO A 632 37.44 -35.03 17.77
C PRO A 632 38.07 -36.05 18.73
N PHE A 633 38.87 -35.56 19.67
CA PHE A 633 39.54 -36.32 20.74
C PHE A 633 39.31 -35.64 22.09
N GLU A 634 39.21 -36.42 23.15
CA GLU A 634 39.08 -35.89 24.51
C GLU A 634 40.45 -35.60 25.14
N ASP A 635 41.46 -36.44 24.84
CA ASP A 635 42.84 -36.27 25.30
C ASP A 635 43.77 -35.65 24.23
N LYS A 636 44.69 -34.80 24.68
CA LYS A 636 45.64 -34.09 23.81
C LYS A 636 46.70 -35.02 23.22
N ASN A 637 47.18 -35.98 24.00
CA ASN A 637 48.24 -36.90 23.57
C ASN A 637 47.68 -37.91 22.56
N GLU A 638 46.46 -38.39 22.76
CA GLU A 638 45.76 -39.21 21.77
C GLU A 638 45.58 -38.47 20.44
N ALA A 639 45.11 -37.22 20.49
CA ALA A 639 44.97 -36.38 19.31
C ALA A 639 46.31 -36.22 18.57
N LYS A 640 47.39 -35.97 19.31
CA LYS A 640 48.74 -35.81 18.75
C LYS A 640 49.25 -37.10 18.13
N ASN A 641 49.14 -38.22 18.84
CA ASN A 641 49.55 -39.54 18.36
C ASN A 641 48.77 -39.95 17.10
N PHE A 642 47.47 -39.66 17.05
CA PHE A 642 46.65 -39.89 15.87
C PHE A 642 47.09 -39.01 14.70
N ALA A 643 47.31 -37.71 14.93
CA ALA A 643 47.79 -36.79 13.91
C ALA A 643 49.14 -37.23 13.31
N GLU A 644 50.08 -37.68 14.15
CA GLU A 644 51.38 -38.21 13.73
C GLU A 644 51.25 -39.51 12.93
N LYS A 645 50.32 -40.41 13.30
CA LYS A 645 50.04 -41.63 12.54
C LYS A 645 49.46 -41.32 11.17
N VAL A 646 48.45 -40.45 11.10
CA VAL A 646 47.80 -40.08 9.83
C VAL A 646 48.74 -39.29 8.93
N ALA A 647 49.66 -38.50 9.49
CA ALA A 647 50.69 -37.80 8.71
C ALA A 647 51.62 -38.74 7.92
N LYS A 648 51.76 -40.00 8.35
CA LYS A 648 52.53 -41.02 7.62
C LYS A 648 51.78 -41.59 6.40
N GLY A 649 50.47 -41.34 6.30
CA GLY A 649 49.62 -41.81 5.22
C GLY A 649 48.29 -42.38 5.75
N ALA A 650 47.23 -42.20 4.97
CA ALA A 650 45.92 -42.79 5.23
C ALA A 650 45.29 -43.24 3.90
N ILE A 651 44.55 -44.35 3.94
CA ILE A 651 43.82 -44.89 2.80
C ILE A 651 42.32 -44.67 3.06
N LEU A 652 41.63 -44.04 2.12
CA LEU A 652 40.18 -43.85 2.19
C LEU A 652 39.48 -45.00 1.46
N ILE A 653 38.67 -45.78 2.19
CA ILE A 653 37.91 -46.91 1.65
C ILE A 653 36.44 -46.49 1.55
N PRO A 654 35.87 -46.31 0.34
CA PRO A 654 34.44 -46.02 0.19
C PRO A 654 33.62 -47.28 0.53
N ILE A 655 32.71 -47.16 1.49
CA ILE A 655 31.91 -48.29 2.00
C ILE A 655 30.60 -48.45 1.22
N ALA A 656 29.93 -47.34 0.88
CA ALA A 656 28.67 -47.35 0.13
C ALA A 656 28.43 -46.01 -0.56
N ARG A 657 27.59 -46.02 -1.59
CA ARG A 657 27.07 -44.82 -2.25
C ARG A 657 25.57 -44.95 -2.41
N ASN A 658 24.83 -44.08 -1.72
CA ASN A 658 23.37 -44.03 -1.79
C ASN A 658 22.91 -42.78 -2.53
N ILE A 659 21.81 -42.89 -3.25
CA ILE A 659 21.11 -41.76 -3.87
C ILE A 659 19.83 -41.54 -3.06
N GLU A 660 19.71 -40.39 -2.41
CA GLU A 660 18.53 -40.01 -1.63
C GLU A 660 17.84 -38.80 -2.25
N GLU A 661 16.51 -38.82 -2.29
CA GLU A 661 15.71 -37.67 -2.67
C GLU A 661 15.50 -36.77 -1.44
N ILE A 662 16.14 -35.60 -1.43
CA ILE A 662 16.01 -34.62 -0.35
C ILE A 662 14.79 -33.75 -0.61
N LYS A 663 13.76 -33.87 0.23
CA LYS A 663 12.60 -32.97 0.19
C LYS A 663 12.99 -31.58 0.68
N PRO A 664 12.43 -30.50 0.09
CA PRO A 664 12.61 -29.16 0.63
C PRO A 664 12.02 -29.05 2.03
N LEU A 665 12.57 -28.11 2.80
CA LEU A 665 12.04 -27.73 4.12
C LEU A 665 10.64 -27.12 3.98
N PRO A 666 9.81 -27.19 5.04
CA PRO A 666 8.55 -26.48 5.07
C PRO A 666 8.77 -24.95 4.98
N PRO A 667 7.72 -24.18 4.62
CA PRO A 667 7.75 -22.72 4.67
C PRO A 667 8.04 -22.20 6.09
N TYR A 668 8.46 -20.93 6.18
CA TYR A 668 8.82 -20.32 7.46
C TYR A 668 7.62 -20.21 8.42
N THR A 669 7.87 -20.61 9.66
CA THR A 669 7.16 -20.20 10.88
C THR A 669 7.93 -19.06 11.56
N THR A 670 7.40 -18.48 12.64
CA THR A 670 8.13 -17.42 13.37
C THR A 670 9.48 -17.91 13.91
N ASP A 671 9.54 -19.10 14.51
CA ASP A 671 10.76 -19.65 15.10
C ASP A 671 11.82 -19.97 14.03
N THR A 672 11.44 -20.58 12.92
CA THR A 672 12.37 -20.90 11.82
C THR A 672 12.84 -19.64 11.10
N LEU A 673 11.98 -18.63 10.91
CA LEU A 673 12.38 -17.33 10.37
C LEU A 673 13.43 -16.66 11.29
N LEU A 674 13.20 -16.64 12.59
CA LEU A 674 14.13 -16.01 13.55
C LEU A 674 15.46 -16.75 13.63
N TYR A 675 15.42 -18.09 13.60
CA TYR A 675 16.61 -18.92 13.57
C TYR A 675 17.47 -18.63 12.33
N ASP A 676 16.86 -18.64 11.14
CA ASP A 676 17.58 -18.41 9.89
C ASP A 676 17.99 -16.95 9.70
N ALA A 677 17.21 -15.99 10.18
CA ALA A 677 17.61 -14.57 10.20
C ALA A 677 18.85 -14.34 11.08
N SER A 678 18.93 -15.00 12.24
CA SER A 678 20.12 -14.95 13.08
C SER A 678 21.31 -15.63 12.41
N ARG A 679 21.11 -16.85 11.88
CA ARG A 679 22.17 -17.67 11.29
C ARG A 679 22.76 -17.10 9.99
N TYR A 680 21.92 -16.62 9.09
CA TYR A 680 22.33 -16.18 7.75
C TYR A 680 22.55 -14.67 7.64
N LEU A 681 21.79 -13.86 8.40
CA LEU A 681 21.84 -12.40 8.29
C LEU A 681 22.48 -11.72 9.51
N ASN A 682 22.81 -12.47 10.57
CA ASN A 682 23.31 -11.94 11.85
C ASN A 682 22.38 -10.90 12.47
N LEU A 683 21.06 -11.05 12.25
CA LEU A 683 20.06 -10.17 12.85
C LEU A 683 19.73 -10.64 14.26
N SER A 684 19.55 -9.68 15.17
CA SER A 684 18.91 -9.97 16.45
C SER A 684 17.45 -10.38 16.23
N ALA A 685 16.88 -11.15 17.16
CA ALA A 685 15.47 -11.54 17.09
C ALA A 685 14.53 -10.32 17.07
N GLU A 686 14.87 -9.26 17.81
CA GLU A 686 14.11 -8.00 17.83
C GLU A 686 14.11 -7.32 16.45
N GLU A 687 15.27 -7.19 15.83
CA GLU A 687 15.38 -6.58 14.49
C GLU A 687 14.67 -7.41 13.43
N ALA A 688 14.80 -8.74 13.47
CA ALA A 688 14.12 -9.65 12.55
C ALA A 688 12.59 -9.54 12.68
N MET A 689 12.06 -9.53 13.91
CA MET A 689 10.62 -9.34 14.15
C MET A 689 10.13 -7.97 13.68
N ARG A 690 10.88 -6.90 13.95
CA ARG A 690 10.53 -5.55 13.47
C ARG A 690 10.46 -5.49 11.96
N LEU A 691 11.44 -6.06 11.26
CA LEU A 691 11.45 -6.11 9.79
C LEU A 691 10.30 -6.97 9.25
N ALA A 692 9.98 -8.08 9.91
CA ALA A 692 8.84 -8.92 9.52
C ALA A 692 7.50 -8.16 9.71
N GLN A 693 7.32 -7.42 10.80
CA GLN A 693 6.17 -6.53 11.00
C GLN A 693 6.09 -5.50 9.87
N ASP A 694 7.19 -4.81 9.54
CA ASP A 694 7.21 -3.81 8.46
C ASP A 694 6.80 -4.44 7.11
N LEU A 695 7.31 -5.63 6.78
CA LEU A 695 6.96 -6.34 5.56
C LEU A 695 5.48 -6.74 5.54
N PHE A 696 4.92 -7.20 6.65
CA PHE A 696 3.51 -7.55 6.79
C PHE A 696 2.61 -6.32 6.62
N GLU A 697 2.92 -5.21 7.30
CA GLU A 697 2.13 -3.96 7.23
C GLU A 697 2.19 -3.28 5.85
N MET A 698 3.26 -3.52 5.09
CA MET A 698 3.39 -3.13 3.69
C MET A 698 2.68 -4.09 2.72
N GLY A 699 2.13 -5.19 3.22
CA GLY A 699 1.43 -6.20 2.42
C GLY A 699 2.36 -6.99 1.52
N LEU A 700 3.60 -7.27 1.95
CA LEU A 700 4.60 -8.04 1.19
C LEU A 700 4.72 -9.50 1.66
N ILE A 701 4.32 -9.78 2.90
CA ILE A 701 4.26 -11.13 3.47
C ILE A 701 2.93 -11.37 4.20
N THR A 702 2.60 -12.63 4.43
CA THR A 702 1.54 -13.07 5.36
C THR A 702 1.89 -12.71 6.81
N TYR A 703 0.92 -12.86 7.71
CA TYR A 703 1.12 -12.57 9.13
C TYR A 703 2.30 -13.36 9.73
N HIS A 704 3.25 -12.62 10.31
CA HIS A 704 4.57 -13.12 10.68
C HIS A 704 4.65 -13.77 12.08
N ARG A 705 3.58 -13.71 12.88
CA ARG A 705 3.47 -14.40 14.19
C ARG A 705 2.62 -15.65 14.02
N THR A 706 3.24 -16.73 13.57
CA THR A 706 2.58 -17.99 13.19
C THR A 706 3.46 -19.18 13.54
N ASP A 707 2.84 -20.23 14.06
CA ASP A 707 3.41 -21.55 14.30
C ASP A 707 3.01 -22.58 13.24
N SER A 708 2.19 -22.17 12.26
CA SER A 708 1.69 -23.03 11.20
C SER A 708 2.61 -23.03 9.98
N THR A 709 2.79 -24.20 9.37
CA THR A 709 3.47 -24.38 8.08
C THR A 709 2.50 -24.42 6.90
N TYR A 710 1.19 -24.30 7.15
CA TYR A 710 0.14 -24.38 6.14
C TYR A 710 0.29 -23.31 5.07
N VAL A 711 -0.05 -23.65 3.83
CA VAL A 711 -0.08 -22.77 2.66
C VAL A 711 -1.45 -22.86 2.00
N SER A 712 -2.09 -21.71 1.78
CA SER A 712 -3.40 -21.61 1.13
C SER A 712 -3.30 -21.75 -0.39
N ASN A 713 -4.45 -21.97 -1.06
CA ASN A 713 -4.52 -21.99 -2.52
C ASN A 713 -3.93 -20.72 -3.16
N ILE A 714 -4.17 -19.55 -2.53
CA ILE A 714 -3.61 -18.27 -2.99
C ILE A 714 -2.08 -18.29 -2.95
N GLY A 715 -1.49 -18.85 -1.88
CA GLY A 715 -0.04 -19.04 -1.79
C GLY A 715 0.53 -19.94 -2.89
N ILE A 716 -0.19 -21.02 -3.21
CA ILE A 716 0.18 -21.93 -4.29
C ILE A 716 0.09 -21.24 -5.67
N GLU A 717 -0.94 -20.43 -5.90
CA GLU A 717 -1.10 -19.63 -7.12
C GLU A 717 0.06 -18.64 -7.29
N ILE A 718 0.45 -17.93 -6.22
CA ILE A 718 1.60 -17.01 -6.22
C ILE A 718 2.90 -17.74 -6.61
N ALA A 719 3.16 -18.90 -6.00
CA ALA A 719 4.34 -19.71 -6.33
C ALA A 719 4.31 -20.19 -7.78
N THR A 720 3.14 -20.62 -8.25
CA THR A 720 2.92 -21.07 -9.64
C THR A 720 3.17 -19.94 -10.63
N GLU A 721 2.63 -18.75 -10.38
CA GLU A 721 2.86 -17.57 -11.22
C GLU A 721 4.36 -17.21 -11.27
N TYR A 722 5.04 -17.21 -10.13
CA TYR A 722 6.48 -16.92 -10.06
C TYR A 722 7.32 -17.93 -10.86
N LEU A 723 7.07 -19.24 -10.68
CA LEU A 723 7.80 -20.28 -11.41
C LEU A 723 7.48 -20.28 -12.92
N ASN A 724 6.23 -19.99 -13.30
CA ASN A 724 5.83 -19.80 -14.69
C ASN A 724 6.62 -18.66 -15.35
N LYS A 725 6.70 -17.51 -14.68
CA LYS A 725 7.46 -16.34 -15.15
C LYS A 725 8.94 -16.66 -15.37
N ARG A 726 9.51 -17.54 -14.55
CA ARG A 726 10.91 -17.99 -14.63
C ARG A 726 11.15 -19.19 -15.55
N LYS A 727 10.10 -19.74 -16.18
CA LYS A 727 10.14 -20.98 -16.98
C LYS A 727 10.66 -22.20 -16.18
N LEU A 728 10.33 -22.25 -14.88
CA LEU A 728 10.72 -23.32 -13.95
C LEU A 728 9.53 -24.20 -13.54
N VAL A 729 8.51 -24.29 -14.41
CA VAL A 729 7.26 -25.02 -14.14
C VAL A 729 7.49 -26.50 -13.87
N SER A 730 8.50 -27.10 -14.49
CA SER A 730 8.90 -28.49 -14.25
C SER A 730 9.36 -28.76 -12.81
N GLN A 731 9.66 -27.72 -12.03
CA GLN A 731 10.06 -27.82 -10.62
C GLN A 731 8.89 -27.55 -9.65
N LEU A 732 7.69 -27.24 -10.17
CA LEU A 732 6.52 -26.94 -9.36
C LEU A 732 6.00 -28.21 -8.66
N ALA A 733 5.99 -28.18 -7.33
CA ALA A 733 5.31 -29.17 -6.51
C ALA A 733 4.28 -28.47 -5.63
N LEU A 734 3.00 -28.79 -5.83
CA LEU A 734 1.89 -28.21 -5.05
C LEU A 734 1.88 -28.86 -3.67
N ARG A 735 2.16 -28.08 -2.62
CA ARG A 735 2.23 -28.57 -1.23
C ARG A 735 1.56 -27.59 -0.30
N HIS A 736 0.51 -28.06 0.39
CA HIS A 736 -0.18 -27.29 1.41
C HIS A 736 0.52 -27.29 2.78
N TRP A 737 1.37 -28.28 3.06
CA TRP A 737 2.14 -28.38 4.30
C TRP A 737 1.31 -28.28 5.59
N GLY A 738 0.70 -29.39 6.02
CA GLY A 738 -0.13 -29.43 7.23
C GLY A 738 -1.59 -29.05 6.95
N GLU A 739 -2.37 -28.91 8.03
CA GLU A 739 -3.81 -28.65 7.96
C GLU A 739 -4.13 -27.15 8.05
N PRO A 740 -5.25 -26.68 7.46
CA PRO A 740 -5.71 -25.31 7.62
C PRO A 740 -5.93 -24.95 9.10
N GLY A 741 -5.35 -23.83 9.53
CA GLY A 741 -5.46 -23.33 10.90
C GLY A 741 -5.88 -21.85 10.96
N ALA A 742 -5.71 -21.24 12.13
CA ALA A 742 -5.98 -19.80 12.33
C ALA A 742 -5.00 -18.91 11.54
N HIS A 743 -3.81 -19.43 11.23
CA HIS A 743 -2.76 -18.73 10.51
C HIS A 743 -2.17 -19.61 9.40
N GLU A 744 -1.67 -18.93 8.38
CA GLU A 744 -0.83 -19.50 7.33
C GLU A 744 0.65 -19.37 7.73
N ALA A 745 1.53 -20.09 7.06
CA ALA A 745 2.96 -19.88 7.13
C ALA A 745 3.38 -18.49 6.63
N ILE A 746 4.59 -18.07 6.99
CA ILE A 746 5.21 -16.83 6.54
C ILE A 746 5.68 -17.01 5.08
N ARG A 747 5.02 -16.32 4.16
CA ARG A 747 5.34 -16.34 2.73
C ARG A 747 5.07 -15.00 2.05
N PRO A 748 5.62 -14.76 0.85
CA PRO A 748 5.28 -13.58 0.06
C PRO A 748 3.80 -13.54 -0.34
N THR A 749 3.26 -12.32 -0.48
CA THR A 749 1.90 -12.05 -0.99
C THR A 749 1.89 -11.72 -2.48
N LYS A 750 3.07 -11.59 -3.09
CA LYS A 750 3.27 -11.24 -4.51
C LYS A 750 4.33 -12.15 -5.13
N PRO A 751 4.21 -12.47 -6.43
CA PRO A 751 5.18 -13.26 -7.18
C PRO A 751 6.37 -12.40 -7.61
N LEU A 752 7.06 -11.79 -6.63
CA LEU A 752 8.20 -10.90 -6.84
C LEU A 752 9.37 -11.32 -5.95
N ASP A 753 10.55 -11.47 -6.54
CA ASP A 753 11.79 -11.58 -5.76
C ASP A 753 12.37 -10.21 -5.39
N VAL A 754 13.50 -10.22 -4.67
CA VAL A 754 14.14 -9.00 -4.15
C VAL A 754 14.58 -8.04 -5.27
N GLU A 755 15.08 -8.54 -6.40
CA GLU A 755 15.53 -7.67 -7.50
C GLU A 755 14.33 -7.11 -8.26
N GLU A 756 13.30 -7.92 -8.46
CA GLU A 756 12.04 -7.48 -9.05
C GLU A 756 11.32 -6.45 -8.19
N LEU A 757 11.30 -6.63 -6.86
CA LEU A 757 10.75 -5.66 -5.93
C LEU A 757 11.54 -4.34 -5.96
N ARG A 758 12.89 -4.39 -5.99
CA ARG A 758 13.71 -3.19 -6.13
C ARG A 758 13.43 -2.46 -7.44
N ARG A 759 13.30 -3.20 -8.54
CA ARG A 759 12.93 -2.65 -9.84
C ARG A 759 11.56 -1.97 -9.77
N ALA A 760 10.54 -2.64 -9.23
CA ALA A 760 9.19 -2.11 -9.05
C ALA A 760 9.18 -0.80 -8.24
N VAL A 761 9.90 -0.75 -7.11
CA VAL A 761 10.02 0.47 -6.31
C VAL A 761 10.73 1.59 -7.07
N ALA A 762 11.81 1.26 -7.79
CA ALA A 762 12.60 2.25 -8.54
C ALA A 762 11.84 2.89 -9.70
N ILE A 763 10.86 2.18 -10.28
CA ILE A 763 9.99 2.67 -11.36
C ILE A 763 8.63 3.17 -10.86
N GLY A 764 8.37 3.04 -9.55
CA GLY A 764 7.23 3.66 -8.87
C GLY A 764 5.94 2.84 -8.90
N GLU A 765 6.03 1.51 -8.96
CA GLU A 765 4.88 0.59 -8.89
C GLU A 765 4.35 0.35 -7.49
#